data_AF-A0A815N0H5-F1
#
_entry.id   AF-A0A815N0H5-F1
#
_cell.length_a   1.000
_cell.length_b   1.000
_cell.length_c   1.000
_cell.angle_alpha   90.00
_cell.angle_beta   90.00
_cell.angle_gamma   90.00
#
_symmetry.space_group_name_H-M   'P 1'
#
loop_
_entity.id
_entity.type
_entity.pdbx_description
1 polymer ?
#
loop_
_entity_poly.entity_id
_entity_poly.type
_entity_poly.pdbx_seq_one_letter_code
_entity_poly.pdbx_strand_id
1 'polypeptide(L)'
;MSTRVHIPIQYLLWFAYTLPGLALFTCVGLSLVKDFEKSTRTHCNVFNFLPSISASIGDCEPQRYIWRLCFALDSIPRYLIAYMQLMRLLNRHHMGLTELYPFVQIGNSCLHFLELTFLLLLTFVSSNEIKWIHECSFIGFMICSLLHMLLTVLIDYFWPRTAHIMADSDLSRKEKYRQETKADRRTRFKERRRLKAESKLVGFRQSTHYIDSELTCDSIYYVDPQSPKLRKVHPYFFTWITHAKERWYNRTIADVFQYEFRRSILKQNFDDIIRNGLVRINGQCIDKDYIIQNGDKLEHYTHRHEVPVINQKINILINNDDYLVIDKPCSIPVHPCGKYRFNTVLAILHYEYQLSNLRTVHRLDRMTSGILIMAKSAAKARAIDFNADRTSANGVDKLYLCRVRGEFPYANQIVRVDQPIETFSFQLGLTRIGGNKQCQTLFRRVTVEELQQQKEQHGNYIFDLNSDNSEAIIDESLYKYADQDSTRTSLVLCRPLSGRMHQIRVHLQYLGFPIVNDPLYNAPHIWGSSNGQYAQYEHSNEYVVETFIKLHSCEYWLLNDVENEDEAMNSNGKRAIEEVQEQSTDDTKRVKTEECTATTASAAVTTINVNDDSAVKNYIKEHCFECLNRFREPTADQLVMFLHALQYKISDSVSFTSSLPDWVQI
;
A
#
# COMPACT_ATOMS: atom_id res chain seq x y z
N MET A 1 23.02 -7.00 13.07
CA MET A 1 23.29 -7.35 11.66
C MET A 1 23.41 -8.86 11.55
N SER A 2 22.37 -9.55 11.10
CA SER A 2 22.45 -10.96 10.70
C SER A 2 22.32 -11.01 9.18
N THR A 3 23.42 -11.25 8.49
CA THR A 3 23.43 -11.51 7.04
C THR A 3 22.67 -12.80 6.78
N ARG A 4 21.40 -12.68 6.35
CA ARG A 4 20.62 -13.83 5.90
C ARG A 4 21.08 -14.25 4.51
N VAL A 5 21.65 -15.45 4.41
CA VAL A 5 22.04 -16.07 3.13
C VAL A 5 20.80 -16.75 2.55
N HIS A 6 20.34 -16.30 1.38
CA HIS A 6 19.25 -16.93 0.65
C HIS A 6 19.79 -18.03 -0.26
N ILE A 7 19.58 -19.30 0.11
CA ILE A 7 19.92 -20.47 -0.72
C ILE A 7 18.61 -20.99 -1.36
N PRO A 8 18.46 -20.95 -2.69
CA PRO A 8 17.31 -21.54 -3.36
C PRO A 8 17.21 -23.05 -3.09
N ILE A 9 16.03 -23.53 -2.69
CA ILE A 9 15.80 -24.93 -2.28
C ILE A 9 16.20 -25.97 -3.33
N GLN A 10 16.10 -25.61 -4.61
CA GLN A 10 16.52 -26.45 -5.73
C GLN A 10 17.99 -26.86 -5.65
N TYR A 11 18.89 -25.97 -5.22
CA TYR A 11 20.31 -26.27 -5.12
C TYR A 11 20.61 -27.19 -3.94
N LEU A 12 19.88 -27.03 -2.83
CA LEU A 12 19.98 -27.90 -1.66
C LEU A 12 19.51 -29.32 -1.98
N LEU A 13 18.45 -29.46 -2.78
CA LEU A 13 17.96 -30.76 -3.27
C LEU A 13 18.96 -31.40 -4.24
N TRP A 14 19.48 -30.66 -5.22
CA TRP A 14 20.50 -31.17 -6.15
C TRP A 14 21.74 -31.68 -5.41
N PHE A 15 22.24 -30.92 -4.45
CA PHE A 15 23.36 -31.33 -3.61
C PHE A 15 23.05 -32.63 -2.86
N ALA A 16 21.89 -32.71 -2.21
CA ALA A 16 21.51 -33.87 -1.40
C ALA A 16 21.31 -35.18 -2.21
N TYR A 17 20.88 -35.07 -3.47
CA TYR A 17 20.66 -36.25 -4.31
C TYR A 17 21.92 -36.73 -5.05
N THR A 18 22.78 -35.80 -5.49
CA THR A 18 23.94 -36.15 -6.32
C THR A 18 25.14 -36.66 -5.53
N LEU A 19 25.39 -36.14 -4.33
CA LEU A 19 26.62 -36.42 -3.58
C LEU A 19 26.75 -37.89 -3.12
N PRO A 20 25.71 -38.53 -2.53
CA PRO A 20 25.76 -39.95 -2.17
C PRO A 20 25.87 -40.88 -3.37
N GLY A 21 25.20 -40.54 -4.48
CA GLY A 21 25.24 -41.32 -5.71
C GLY A 21 26.66 -41.34 -6.31
N LEU A 22 27.28 -40.15 -6.43
CA LEU A 22 28.68 -40.04 -6.88
C LEU A 22 29.64 -40.78 -5.97
N ALA A 23 29.46 -40.70 -4.65
CA ALA A 23 30.27 -41.44 -3.69
C ALA A 23 30.13 -42.96 -3.90
N LEU A 24 28.90 -43.48 -4.07
CA LEU A 24 28.66 -44.90 -4.30
C LEU A 24 29.38 -45.43 -5.53
N PHE A 25 29.20 -44.77 -6.69
CA PHE A 25 29.83 -45.19 -7.95
C PHE A 25 31.35 -45.11 -7.86
N THR A 26 31.89 -44.10 -7.18
CA THR A 26 33.33 -43.96 -6.96
C THR A 26 33.87 -45.09 -6.08
N CYS A 27 33.19 -45.42 -4.97
CA CYS A 27 33.59 -46.53 -4.09
C CYS A 27 33.55 -47.88 -4.82
N VAL A 28 32.45 -48.18 -5.52
CA VAL A 28 32.31 -49.44 -6.27
C VAL A 28 33.36 -49.54 -7.39
N GLY A 29 33.59 -48.46 -8.14
CA GLY A 29 34.60 -48.43 -9.20
C GLY A 29 36.02 -48.65 -8.65
N LEU A 30 36.37 -48.01 -7.54
CA LEU A 30 37.65 -48.22 -6.87
C LEU A 30 37.80 -49.65 -6.35
N SER A 31 36.74 -50.24 -5.78
CA SER A 31 36.74 -51.63 -5.33
C SER A 31 36.95 -52.62 -6.48
N LEU A 32 36.36 -52.37 -7.65
CA LEU A 32 36.57 -53.22 -8.83
C LEU A 32 37.98 -53.13 -9.41
N VAL A 33 38.62 -51.96 -9.33
CA VAL A 33 39.95 -51.74 -9.93
C VAL A 33 41.08 -52.12 -8.97
N LYS A 34 40.96 -51.77 -7.68
CA LYS A 34 42.06 -51.92 -6.70
C LYS A 34 41.91 -53.11 -5.77
N ASP A 35 40.68 -53.49 -5.45
CA ASP A 35 40.38 -54.45 -4.38
C ASP A 35 39.41 -55.54 -4.86
N PHE A 36 39.54 -55.98 -6.13
CA PHE A 36 38.55 -56.87 -6.76
C PHE A 36 38.36 -58.17 -5.96
N GLU A 37 39.44 -58.88 -5.66
CA GLU A 37 39.37 -60.14 -4.90
C GLU A 37 38.83 -59.94 -3.48
N LYS A 38 39.24 -58.86 -2.80
CA LYS A 38 38.82 -58.55 -1.43
C LYS A 38 37.33 -58.19 -1.34
N SER A 39 36.85 -57.40 -2.30
CA SER A 39 35.49 -56.85 -2.30
C SER A 39 34.43 -57.83 -2.86
N THR A 40 34.85 -58.80 -3.69
CA THR A 40 33.97 -59.85 -4.24
C THR A 40 33.99 -61.15 -3.44
N ARG A 41 34.87 -61.27 -2.44
CA ARG A 41 35.01 -62.48 -1.62
C ARG A 41 33.73 -62.76 -0.84
N THR A 42 33.17 -63.94 -1.00
CA THR A 42 32.08 -64.44 -0.17
C THR A 42 32.60 -65.45 0.85
N HIS A 43 31.94 -65.55 2.01
CA HIS A 43 32.29 -66.52 3.05
C HIS A 43 32.13 -67.99 2.57
N CYS A 44 31.46 -68.21 1.43
CA CYS A 44 31.24 -69.51 0.81
C CYS A 44 32.07 -69.73 -0.46
N ASN A 45 33.03 -68.86 -0.79
CA ASN A 45 33.87 -68.92 -2.01
C ASN A 45 33.09 -69.04 -3.34
N VAL A 46 31.88 -68.48 -3.39
CA VAL A 46 31.12 -68.31 -4.63
C VAL A 46 31.63 -67.08 -5.36
N PHE A 47 31.91 -67.23 -6.65
CA PHE A 47 32.41 -66.16 -7.50
C PHE A 47 31.33 -65.11 -7.78
N ASN A 48 31.61 -63.84 -7.47
CA ASN A 48 30.74 -62.71 -7.74
C ASN A 48 31.44 -61.73 -8.67
N PHE A 49 30.74 -61.29 -9.72
CA PHE A 49 31.25 -60.29 -10.66
C PHE A 49 31.24 -58.86 -10.11
N LEU A 50 30.40 -58.59 -9.12
CA LEU A 50 30.27 -57.28 -8.47
C LEU A 50 30.40 -57.41 -6.95
N PRO A 51 31.10 -56.48 -6.28
CA PRO A 51 31.17 -56.46 -4.83
C PRO A 51 29.82 -56.07 -4.22
N SER A 52 29.58 -56.49 -2.98
CA SER A 52 28.42 -55.97 -2.23
C SER A 52 28.65 -54.48 -1.92
N ILE A 53 27.55 -53.73 -1.78
CA ILE A 53 27.61 -52.30 -1.43
C ILE A 53 28.36 -52.11 -0.11
N SER A 54 28.04 -52.93 0.90
CA SER A 54 28.68 -52.87 2.22
C SER A 54 30.19 -53.17 2.17
N ALA A 55 30.63 -54.12 1.35
CA ALA A 55 32.05 -54.41 1.15
C ALA A 55 32.77 -53.23 0.47
N SER A 56 32.11 -52.60 -0.51
CA SER A 56 32.68 -51.48 -1.28
C SER A 56 32.85 -50.20 -0.44
N ILE A 57 31.92 -49.95 0.49
CA ILE A 57 31.92 -48.73 1.31
C ILE A 57 32.52 -48.94 2.72
N GLY A 58 32.68 -50.19 3.17
CA GLY A 58 33.02 -50.52 4.55
C GLY A 58 34.42 -51.10 4.75
N ASP A 59 34.93 -51.90 3.81
CA ASP A 59 36.08 -52.80 4.05
C ASP A 59 37.37 -52.38 3.35
N CYS A 60 37.29 -51.45 2.40
CA CYS A 60 38.43 -51.01 1.58
C CYS A 60 38.81 -49.55 1.87
N GLU A 61 40.12 -49.28 1.89
CA GLU A 61 40.68 -47.94 2.03
C GLU A 61 41.25 -47.49 0.68
N PRO A 62 40.95 -46.28 0.18
CA PRO A 62 40.34 -45.12 0.85
C PRO A 62 38.79 -45.02 0.77
N GLN A 63 38.12 -45.98 0.13
CA GLN A 63 36.68 -45.95 -0.19
C GLN A 63 35.81 -45.66 1.04
N ARG A 64 36.15 -46.26 2.18
CA ARG A 64 35.47 -46.05 3.46
C ARG A 64 35.46 -44.59 3.93
N TYR A 65 36.57 -43.88 3.78
CA TYR A 65 36.67 -42.48 4.19
C TYR A 65 35.93 -41.55 3.23
N ILE A 66 35.96 -41.85 1.93
CA ILE A 66 35.20 -41.13 0.89
C ILE A 66 33.70 -41.22 1.19
N TRP A 67 33.21 -42.43 1.46
CA TRP A 67 31.81 -42.66 1.80
C TRP A 67 31.36 -41.89 3.04
N ARG A 68 32.11 -42.00 4.14
CA ARG A 68 31.82 -41.33 5.42
C ARG A 68 31.77 -39.81 5.27
N LEU A 69 32.73 -39.22 4.56
CA LEU A 69 32.80 -37.77 4.36
C LEU A 69 31.60 -37.26 3.54
N CYS A 70 31.29 -37.93 2.43
CA CYS A 70 30.18 -37.53 1.56
C CYS A 70 28.84 -37.63 2.28
N PHE A 71 28.59 -38.71 3.04
CA PHE A 71 27.36 -38.86 3.81
C PHE A 71 27.27 -37.92 5.01
N ALA A 72 28.38 -37.61 5.68
CA ALA A 72 28.39 -36.62 6.75
C ALA A 72 27.94 -35.24 6.24
N LEU A 73 28.47 -34.81 5.09
CA LEU A 73 28.09 -33.55 4.45
C LEU A 73 26.62 -33.55 3.96
N ASP A 74 26.14 -34.69 3.46
CA ASP A 74 24.76 -34.87 3.01
C ASP A 74 23.74 -34.95 4.17
N SER A 75 24.15 -35.40 5.35
CA SER A 75 23.24 -35.53 6.49
C SER A 75 22.66 -34.19 6.96
N ILE A 76 23.45 -33.11 6.91
CA ILE A 76 23.07 -31.77 7.37
C ILE A 76 21.81 -31.23 6.64
N PRO A 77 21.77 -31.15 5.30
CA PRO A 77 20.59 -30.68 4.60
C PRO A 77 19.37 -31.59 4.82
N ARG A 78 19.54 -32.91 5.01
CA ARG A 78 18.43 -33.83 5.29
C ARG A 78 17.76 -33.56 6.63
N TYR A 79 18.56 -33.40 7.69
CA TYR A 79 18.03 -33.02 9.00
C TYR A 79 17.35 -31.64 8.98
N LEU A 80 17.88 -30.68 8.19
CA LEU A 80 17.25 -29.38 8.01
C LEU A 80 15.88 -29.49 7.32
N ILE A 81 15.76 -30.32 6.27
CA ILE A 81 14.48 -30.56 5.58
C ILE A 81 13.47 -31.20 6.55
N ALA A 82 13.87 -32.22 7.32
CA ALA A 82 13.01 -32.86 8.32
C ALA A 82 12.52 -31.85 9.38
N TYR A 83 13.40 -30.96 9.83
CA TYR A 83 13.05 -29.88 10.76
C TYR A 83 12.07 -28.86 10.17
N MET A 84 12.29 -28.43 8.92
CA MET A 84 11.38 -27.52 8.22
C MET A 84 9.98 -28.12 8.03
N GLN A 85 9.88 -29.43 7.79
CA GLN A 85 8.60 -30.13 7.71
C GLN A 85 7.85 -30.08 9.05
N LEU A 86 8.54 -30.35 10.17
CA LEU A 86 7.97 -30.25 11.51
C LEU A 86 7.48 -28.81 11.84
N MET A 87 8.28 -27.79 11.53
CA MET A 87 7.91 -26.40 11.80
C MET A 87 6.72 -25.91 10.95
N ARG A 88 6.62 -26.37 9.69
CA ARG A 88 5.42 -26.11 8.87
C ARG A 88 4.15 -26.74 9.46
N LEU A 89 4.27 -27.87 10.14
CA LEU A 89 3.14 -28.53 10.79
C LEU A 89 2.70 -27.76 12.04
N LEU A 90 3.63 -27.35 12.89
CA LEU A 90 3.35 -26.59 14.12
C LEU A 90 2.74 -25.21 13.81
N ASN A 91 3.15 -24.55 12.71
CA ASN A 91 2.62 -23.24 12.32
C ASN A 91 1.28 -23.30 11.56
N ARG A 92 0.77 -24.49 11.18
CA ARG A 92 -0.54 -24.63 10.53
C ARG A 92 -1.66 -24.75 11.58
N HIS A 93 -1.94 -23.64 12.27
CA HIS A 93 -2.99 -23.55 13.29
C HIS A 93 -4.44 -23.46 12.75
N HIS A 94 -4.68 -23.59 11.44
CA HIS A 94 -5.92 -23.08 10.80
C HIS A 94 -6.60 -24.01 9.79
N MET A 95 -6.61 -25.32 10.01
CA MET A 95 -7.45 -26.22 9.22
C MET A 95 -8.32 -27.02 10.18
N GLY A 96 -9.66 -26.93 10.04
CA GLY A 96 -10.65 -27.72 10.77
C GLY A 96 -10.55 -29.21 10.45
N LEU A 97 -9.45 -29.83 10.88
CA LEU A 97 -9.13 -31.23 10.74
C LEU A 97 -9.38 -31.88 12.10
N THR A 98 -9.83 -33.15 12.10
CA THR A 98 -10.07 -33.91 13.33
C THR A 98 -8.83 -33.93 14.24
N GLU A 99 -9.03 -33.94 15.57
CA GLU A 99 -7.96 -33.82 16.58
C GLU A 99 -6.78 -34.80 16.42
N LEU A 100 -6.95 -35.91 15.71
CA LEU A 100 -5.92 -36.95 15.53
C LEU A 100 -4.80 -36.58 14.52
N TYR A 101 -5.08 -35.72 13.54
CA TYR A 101 -4.13 -35.37 12.47
C TYR A 101 -2.77 -34.84 12.93
N PRO A 102 -2.70 -33.82 13.82
CA PRO A 102 -1.42 -33.29 14.27
C PRO A 102 -0.56 -34.37 14.96
N PHE A 103 -1.18 -35.29 15.71
CA PHE A 103 -0.46 -36.37 16.38
C PHE A 103 0.16 -37.37 15.40
N VAL A 104 -0.56 -37.73 14.34
CA VAL A 104 -0.05 -38.64 13.29
C VAL A 104 1.09 -38.00 12.51
N GLN A 105 1.00 -36.71 12.22
CA GLN A 105 2.05 -35.95 11.53
C GLN A 105 3.31 -35.75 12.37
N ILE A 106 3.16 -35.50 13.68
CA ILE A 106 4.27 -35.44 14.62
C ILE A 106 4.96 -36.81 14.69
N GLY A 107 4.18 -37.89 14.81
CA GLY A 107 4.70 -39.26 14.78
C GLY A 107 5.48 -39.59 13.51
N ASN A 108 4.95 -39.19 12.35
CA ASN A 108 5.63 -39.36 11.06
C ASN A 108 6.94 -38.57 10.97
N SER A 109 6.97 -37.36 11.53
CA SER A 109 8.19 -36.53 11.60
C SER A 109 9.26 -37.18 12.49
N CYS A 110 8.87 -37.73 13.65
CA CYS A 110 9.79 -38.47 14.52
C CYS A 110 10.40 -39.69 13.83
N LEU A 111 9.60 -40.44 13.05
CA LEU A 111 10.09 -41.58 12.27
C LEU A 111 11.13 -41.16 11.22
N HIS A 112 10.92 -40.02 10.56
CA HIS A 112 11.90 -39.46 9.61
C HIS A 112 13.23 -39.09 10.29
N PHE A 113 13.18 -38.46 11.47
CA PHE A 113 14.39 -38.17 12.25
C PHE A 113 15.13 -39.44 12.70
N LEU A 114 14.40 -40.47 13.13
CA LEU A 114 14.98 -41.76 13.52
C LEU A 114 15.59 -42.49 12.34
N GLU A 115 14.91 -42.50 11.19
CA GLU A 115 15.43 -43.05 9.94
C GLU A 115 16.79 -42.43 9.57
N LEU A 116 16.87 -41.09 9.53
CA LEU A 116 18.12 -40.38 9.21
C LEU A 116 19.24 -40.72 10.20
N THR A 117 18.88 -40.90 11.47
CA THR A 117 19.84 -41.25 12.53
C THR A 117 20.37 -42.67 12.38
N PHE A 118 19.51 -43.64 12.08
CA PHE A 118 19.94 -45.02 11.80
C PHE A 118 20.77 -45.12 10.52
N LEU A 119 20.42 -44.36 9.48
CA LEU A 119 21.20 -44.29 8.24
C LEU A 119 22.61 -43.71 8.49
N LEU A 120 22.69 -42.66 9.31
CA LEU A 120 23.98 -42.10 9.73
C LEU A 120 24.78 -43.14 10.53
N LEU A 121 24.16 -43.86 11.45
CA LEU A 121 24.82 -44.87 12.28
C LEU A 121 25.36 -46.04 11.44
N LEU A 122 24.61 -46.51 10.43
CA LEU A 122 25.07 -47.51 9.45
C LEU A 122 26.28 -47.04 8.62
N THR A 123 26.39 -45.73 8.38
CA THR A 123 27.51 -45.15 7.62
C THR A 123 28.79 -45.14 8.47
N PHE A 124 28.66 -44.89 9.78
CA PHE A 124 29.79 -44.72 10.68
C PHE A 124 30.20 -45.98 11.44
N VAL A 125 29.32 -46.96 11.61
CA VAL A 125 29.63 -48.23 12.26
C VAL A 125 29.66 -49.32 11.19
N SER A 126 30.82 -49.90 10.89
CA SER A 126 30.88 -51.04 9.97
C SER A 126 30.45 -52.34 10.68
N SER A 127 29.92 -53.31 9.92
CA SER A 127 29.59 -54.65 10.41
C SER A 127 30.78 -55.37 11.04
N ASN A 128 32.00 -55.01 10.64
CA ASN A 128 33.25 -55.58 11.13
C ASN A 128 33.74 -54.95 12.44
N GLU A 129 33.20 -53.79 12.85
CA GLU A 129 33.61 -53.08 14.07
C GLU A 129 32.75 -53.49 15.26
N ILE A 130 31.43 -53.28 15.15
CA ILE A 130 30.48 -53.61 16.21
C ILE A 130 29.23 -54.19 15.56
N LYS A 131 29.25 -55.52 15.36
CA LYS A 131 28.17 -56.26 14.69
C LYS A 131 26.79 -55.98 15.29
N TRP A 132 26.69 -55.93 16.62
CA TRP A 132 25.42 -55.70 17.33
C TRP A 132 24.80 -54.33 17.00
N ILE A 133 25.58 -53.24 17.07
CA ILE A 133 25.08 -51.89 16.75
C ILE A 133 24.70 -51.80 15.27
N HIS A 134 25.53 -52.34 14.39
CA HIS A 134 25.24 -52.33 12.95
C HIS A 134 23.94 -53.09 12.62
N GLU A 135 23.73 -54.27 13.23
CA GLU A 135 22.52 -55.07 13.06
C GLU A 135 21.27 -54.33 13.60
N CYS A 136 21.34 -53.78 14.81
CA CYS A 136 20.24 -53.00 15.37
C CYS A 136 19.92 -51.75 14.55
N SER A 137 20.95 -51.08 14.02
CA SER A 137 20.79 -49.88 13.17
C SER A 137 20.14 -50.23 11.84
N PHE A 138 20.51 -51.38 11.27
CA PHE A 138 19.92 -51.87 10.02
C PHE A 138 18.43 -52.17 10.19
N ILE A 139 18.07 -52.88 11.27
CA ILE A 139 16.68 -53.19 11.59
C ILE A 139 15.90 -51.89 11.87
N GLY A 140 16.46 -50.98 12.67
CA GLY A 140 15.87 -49.70 13.01
C GLY A 140 15.61 -48.82 11.79
N PHE A 141 16.58 -48.73 10.88
CA PHE A 141 16.44 -48.03 9.60
C PHE A 141 15.28 -48.60 8.79
N MET A 142 15.28 -49.92 8.56
CA MET A 142 14.24 -50.58 7.76
C MET A 142 12.83 -50.34 8.32
N ILE A 143 12.65 -50.48 9.64
CA ILE A 143 11.35 -50.26 10.29
C ILE A 143 10.93 -48.78 10.17
N CYS A 144 11.82 -47.84 10.49
CA CYS A 144 11.50 -46.43 10.46
C CYS A 144 11.19 -45.95 9.04
N SER A 145 11.98 -46.33 8.04
CA SER A 145 11.74 -45.97 6.63
C SER A 145 10.41 -46.52 6.11
N LEU A 146 10.08 -47.78 6.41
CA LEU A 146 8.83 -48.38 5.97
C LEU A 146 7.61 -47.71 6.62
N LEU A 147 7.68 -47.46 7.93
CA LEU A 147 6.60 -46.77 8.64
C LEU A 147 6.47 -45.31 8.19
N HIS A 148 7.57 -44.60 8.01
CA HIS A 148 7.57 -43.21 7.54
C HIS A 148 6.95 -43.11 6.13
N MET A 149 7.39 -43.96 5.20
CA MET A 149 6.85 -43.99 3.84
C MET A 149 5.37 -44.38 3.82
N LEU A 150 4.97 -45.40 4.59
CA LEU A 150 3.57 -45.82 4.69
C LEU A 150 2.70 -44.70 5.26
N LEU A 151 3.09 -44.11 6.38
CA LEU A 151 2.34 -43.00 6.98
C LEU A 151 2.26 -41.81 6.05
N THR A 152 3.33 -41.48 5.34
CA THR A 152 3.33 -40.38 4.36
C THR A 152 2.31 -40.65 3.24
N VAL A 153 2.30 -41.86 2.68
CA VAL A 153 1.31 -42.27 1.67
C VAL A 153 -0.12 -42.25 2.25
N LEU A 154 -0.31 -42.74 3.48
CA LEU A 154 -1.63 -42.76 4.12
C LEU A 154 -2.16 -41.35 4.38
N ILE A 155 -1.31 -40.46 4.88
CA ILE A 155 -1.61 -39.04 5.11
C ILE A 155 -1.98 -38.37 3.78
N ASP A 156 -1.16 -38.53 2.74
CA ASP A 156 -1.37 -37.86 1.46
C ASP A 156 -2.55 -38.44 0.66
N TYR A 157 -2.86 -39.73 0.83
CA TYR A 157 -3.95 -40.39 0.08
C TYR A 157 -5.31 -40.31 0.79
N PHE A 158 -5.37 -40.59 2.10
CA PHE A 158 -6.64 -40.67 2.82
C PHE A 158 -7.11 -39.34 3.38
N TRP A 159 -6.20 -38.47 3.80
CA TRP A 159 -6.58 -37.24 4.50
C TRP A 159 -7.23 -36.16 3.59
N PRO A 160 -6.83 -36.02 2.30
CA PRO A 160 -7.56 -35.16 1.37
C PRO A 160 -8.99 -35.66 1.08
N ARG A 161 -9.25 -36.98 1.22
CA ARG A 161 -10.58 -37.57 0.98
C ARG A 161 -11.55 -37.36 2.13
N THR A 162 -11.08 -37.36 3.38
CA THR A 162 -11.94 -37.05 4.55
C THR A 162 -12.27 -35.56 4.65
N ALA A 163 -11.35 -34.68 4.25
CA ALA A 163 -11.64 -33.25 4.05
C ALA A 163 -12.70 -33.01 2.95
N HIS A 164 -12.73 -33.86 1.91
CA HIS A 164 -13.77 -33.84 0.88
C HIS A 164 -15.15 -34.31 1.37
N ILE A 165 -15.21 -35.25 2.32
CA ILE A 165 -16.48 -35.74 2.91
C ILE A 165 -17.06 -34.74 3.91
N MET A 166 -16.22 -34.02 4.67
CA MET A 166 -16.68 -32.89 5.50
C MET A 166 -17.07 -31.66 4.67
N ALA A 167 -16.57 -31.53 3.44
CA ALA A 167 -17.01 -30.52 2.48
C ALA A 167 -18.41 -30.81 1.88
N ASP A 168 -18.95 -32.03 2.03
CA ASP A 168 -20.26 -32.43 1.47
C ASP A 168 -21.45 -31.96 2.32
N SER A 169 -21.29 -31.87 3.65
CA SER A 169 -22.27 -31.20 4.53
C SER A 169 -22.26 -29.67 4.32
N ASP A 170 -21.11 -29.14 3.91
CA ASP A 170 -20.90 -27.75 3.52
C ASP A 170 -21.39 -27.48 2.08
N LEU A 171 -21.51 -28.51 1.23
CA LEU A 171 -22.10 -28.45 -0.12
C LEU A 171 -23.61 -28.26 -0.10
N SER A 172 -24.34 -28.84 0.86
CA SER A 172 -25.77 -28.56 1.07
C SER A 172 -26.02 -27.08 1.42
N ARG A 173 -25.18 -26.51 2.30
CA ARG A 173 -25.22 -25.09 2.67
C ARG A 173 -24.76 -24.19 1.51
N LYS A 174 -23.71 -24.58 0.80
CA LYS A 174 -23.21 -23.91 -0.42
C LYS A 174 -24.18 -24.05 -1.59
N GLU A 175 -24.97 -25.10 -1.73
CA GLU A 175 -25.96 -25.25 -2.80
C GLU A 175 -27.18 -24.38 -2.54
N LYS A 176 -27.64 -24.28 -1.29
CA LYS A 176 -28.66 -23.31 -0.90
C LYS A 176 -28.18 -21.87 -1.18
N TYR A 177 -26.96 -21.54 -0.76
CA TYR A 177 -26.33 -20.25 -1.03
C TYR A 177 -26.05 -20.02 -2.52
N ARG A 178 -25.71 -21.07 -3.28
CA ARG A 178 -25.46 -21.04 -4.75
C ARG A 178 -26.76 -20.93 -5.54
N GLN A 179 -27.88 -21.44 -5.02
CA GLN A 179 -29.22 -21.25 -5.59
C GLN A 179 -29.74 -19.84 -5.27
N GLU A 180 -29.55 -19.35 -4.04
CA GLU A 180 -29.85 -17.97 -3.66
C GLU A 180 -29.00 -16.96 -4.46
N THR A 181 -27.69 -17.19 -4.60
CA THR A 181 -26.82 -16.34 -5.45
C THR A 181 -27.05 -16.53 -6.95
N LYS A 182 -27.55 -17.68 -7.44
CA LYS A 182 -27.98 -17.84 -8.85
C LYS A 182 -29.31 -17.13 -9.11
N ALA A 183 -30.24 -17.17 -8.15
CA ALA A 183 -31.49 -16.43 -8.19
C ALA A 183 -31.16 -14.93 -8.19
N ASP A 184 -30.34 -14.47 -7.23
CA ASP A 184 -29.87 -13.09 -7.14
C ASP A 184 -29.08 -12.65 -8.39
N ARG A 185 -28.19 -13.49 -8.93
CA ARG A 185 -27.54 -13.23 -10.23
C ARG A 185 -28.54 -13.11 -11.38
N ARG A 186 -29.61 -13.92 -11.41
CA ARG A 186 -30.66 -13.83 -12.44
C ARG A 186 -31.51 -12.57 -12.26
N THR A 187 -31.84 -12.17 -11.03
CA THR A 187 -32.51 -10.89 -10.74
C THR A 187 -31.60 -9.74 -11.16
N ARG A 188 -30.33 -9.73 -10.73
CA ARG A 188 -29.30 -8.77 -11.15
C ARG A 188 -29.12 -8.73 -12.67
N PHE A 189 -29.19 -9.87 -13.38
CA PHE A 189 -29.07 -9.89 -14.83
C PHE A 189 -30.31 -9.33 -15.54
N LYS A 190 -31.52 -9.59 -15.00
CA LYS A 190 -32.77 -9.00 -15.49
C LYS A 190 -32.82 -7.50 -15.20
N GLU A 191 -32.41 -7.09 -14.01
CA GLU A 191 -32.29 -5.71 -13.57
C GLU A 191 -31.21 -4.98 -14.38
N ARG A 192 -30.07 -5.62 -14.67
CA ARG A 192 -29.06 -5.11 -15.61
C ARG A 192 -29.62 -4.91 -17.02
N ARG A 193 -30.47 -5.80 -17.53
CA ARG A 193 -31.14 -5.61 -18.83
C ARG A 193 -32.18 -4.50 -18.79
N ARG A 194 -32.90 -4.35 -17.68
CA ARG A 194 -33.88 -3.28 -17.46
C ARG A 194 -33.20 -1.92 -17.34
N LEU A 195 -32.22 -1.79 -16.45
CA LEU A 195 -31.41 -0.58 -16.24
C LEU A 195 -30.62 -0.20 -17.49
N LYS A 196 -30.09 -1.16 -18.26
CA LYS A 196 -29.42 -0.88 -19.56
C LYS A 196 -30.40 -0.43 -20.65
N ALA A 197 -31.66 -0.86 -20.57
CA ALA A 197 -32.73 -0.38 -21.46
C ALA A 197 -33.25 1.00 -21.04
N GLU A 198 -33.23 1.31 -19.73
CA GLU A 198 -33.56 2.61 -19.15
C GLU A 198 -32.39 3.62 -19.32
N SER A 199 -31.14 3.16 -19.29
CA SER A 199 -29.91 3.96 -19.49
C SER A 199 -29.63 4.29 -20.95
N LYS A 200 -30.67 4.53 -21.77
CA LYS A 200 -30.52 5.17 -23.10
C LYS A 200 -29.78 6.52 -23.05
N LEU A 201 -29.41 7.00 -21.85
CA LEU A 201 -28.42 8.02 -21.59
C LEU A 201 -26.99 7.57 -21.98
N VAL A 202 -26.65 8.01 -23.19
CA VAL A 202 -25.32 8.38 -23.66
C VAL A 202 -24.37 7.22 -23.97
N GLY A 203 -24.34 6.86 -25.26
CA GLY A 203 -23.21 6.17 -25.85
C GLY A 203 -21.96 7.06 -25.76
N PHE A 204 -21.24 6.99 -24.64
CA PHE A 204 -19.99 7.72 -24.46
C PHE A 204 -18.89 7.07 -25.31
N ARG A 205 -18.44 7.81 -26.32
CA ARG A 205 -17.36 7.44 -27.25
C ARG A 205 -15.97 7.58 -26.60
N GLN A 206 -15.00 6.89 -27.20
CA GLN A 206 -13.57 7.02 -26.92
C GLN A 206 -13.12 8.48 -26.98
N SER A 207 -12.68 9.05 -25.85
CA SER A 207 -11.94 10.32 -25.85
C SER A 207 -10.50 10.05 -25.42
N THR A 208 -9.56 10.27 -26.33
CA THR A 208 -8.11 10.26 -26.07
C THR A 208 -7.57 11.63 -25.62
N HIS A 209 -8.36 12.70 -25.78
CA HIS A 209 -7.98 14.07 -25.43
C HIS A 209 -8.39 14.47 -24.01
N TYR A 210 -7.64 15.38 -23.39
CA TYR A 210 -7.92 15.90 -22.05
C TYR A 210 -9.25 16.67 -21.98
N ILE A 211 -9.58 17.36 -23.07
CA ILE A 211 -10.83 18.10 -23.27
C ILE A 211 -11.50 17.51 -24.51
N ASP A 212 -12.81 17.27 -24.41
CA ASP A 212 -13.63 16.77 -25.48
C ASP A 212 -14.65 17.85 -25.85
N SER A 213 -14.50 18.42 -27.06
CA SER A 213 -15.34 19.53 -27.53
C SER A 213 -16.80 19.16 -27.76
N GLU A 214 -17.12 17.86 -27.81
CA GLU A 214 -18.49 17.38 -28.00
C GLU A 214 -19.27 17.27 -26.67
N LEU A 215 -18.58 17.35 -25.51
CA LEU A 215 -19.21 17.23 -24.21
C LEU A 215 -19.73 18.56 -23.67
N THR A 216 -20.88 18.50 -23.01
CA THR A 216 -21.51 19.64 -22.33
C THR A 216 -21.43 19.47 -20.81
N CYS A 217 -21.54 20.57 -20.07
CA CYS A 217 -21.52 20.55 -18.59
C CYS A 217 -22.54 19.54 -18.01
N ASP A 218 -23.79 19.56 -18.49
CA ASP A 218 -24.87 18.69 -18.01
C ASP A 218 -24.68 17.22 -18.39
N SER A 219 -23.93 16.93 -19.45
CA SER A 219 -23.57 15.55 -19.81
C SER A 219 -22.46 14.97 -18.92
N ILE A 220 -21.71 15.82 -18.22
CA ILE A 220 -20.56 15.44 -17.40
C ILE A 220 -20.96 15.41 -15.92
N TYR A 221 -21.55 16.51 -15.43
CA TYR A 221 -21.76 16.72 -14.00
C TYR A 221 -23.22 16.55 -13.61
N TYR A 222 -23.43 15.99 -12.42
CA TYR A 222 -24.74 15.97 -11.77
C TYR A 222 -24.59 16.22 -10.28
N VAL A 223 -25.69 16.67 -9.66
CA VAL A 223 -25.80 16.88 -8.22
C VAL A 223 -26.93 15.98 -7.74
N ASP A 224 -26.64 15.16 -6.76
CA ASP A 224 -27.62 14.26 -6.16
C ASP A 224 -28.50 15.06 -5.19
N PRO A 225 -29.85 15.03 -5.31
CA PRO A 225 -30.73 15.70 -4.36
C PRO A 225 -30.51 15.29 -2.90
N GLN A 226 -30.00 14.08 -2.64
CA GLN A 226 -29.67 13.59 -1.28
C GLN A 226 -28.32 14.11 -0.76
N SER A 227 -27.38 14.48 -1.65
CA SER A 227 -26.09 15.07 -1.29
C SER A 227 -25.79 16.34 -2.08
N PRO A 228 -26.58 17.42 -1.87
CA PRO A 228 -26.53 18.64 -2.68
C PRO A 228 -25.21 19.42 -2.56
N LYS A 229 -24.46 19.19 -1.47
CA LYS A 229 -23.14 19.76 -1.22
C LYS A 229 -22.02 19.14 -2.08
N LEU A 230 -22.31 18.07 -2.84
CA LEU A 230 -21.32 17.34 -3.63
C LEU A 230 -21.64 17.41 -5.13
N ARG A 231 -20.59 17.68 -5.92
CA ARG A 231 -20.60 17.57 -7.37
C ARG A 231 -20.08 16.20 -7.75
N LYS A 232 -20.85 15.51 -8.58
CA LYS A 232 -20.53 14.17 -9.09
C LYS A 232 -20.33 14.24 -10.60
N VAL A 233 -19.58 13.28 -11.11
CA VAL A 233 -19.33 13.10 -12.54
C VAL A 233 -19.99 11.80 -12.96
N HIS A 234 -20.74 11.81 -14.06
CA HIS A 234 -21.30 10.60 -14.61
C HIS A 234 -20.18 9.60 -14.96
N PRO A 235 -20.32 8.31 -14.61
CA PRO A 235 -19.32 7.31 -14.95
C PRO A 235 -19.07 7.27 -16.46
N TYR A 236 -17.80 7.14 -16.85
CA TYR A 236 -17.40 7.21 -18.25
C TYR A 236 -16.32 6.17 -18.57
N PHE A 237 -16.25 5.75 -19.83
CA PHE A 237 -15.13 4.93 -20.30
C PHE A 237 -13.95 5.83 -20.69
N PHE A 238 -12.75 5.40 -20.31
CA PHE A 238 -11.50 6.08 -20.62
C PHE A 238 -10.44 5.10 -21.11
N THR A 239 -9.78 5.46 -22.19
CA THR A 239 -8.70 4.67 -22.77
C THR A 239 -7.37 5.27 -22.36
N TRP A 240 -6.64 4.55 -21.50
CA TRP A 240 -5.24 4.85 -21.22
C TRP A 240 -4.40 4.45 -22.42
N ILE A 241 -3.58 5.37 -22.91
CA ILE A 241 -2.67 5.11 -24.02
C ILE A 241 -1.25 5.38 -23.56
N THR A 242 -0.36 4.42 -23.77
CA THR A 242 1.07 4.58 -23.53
C THR A 242 1.85 3.78 -24.55
N HIS A 243 3.00 4.30 -24.95
CA HIS A 243 3.97 3.50 -25.69
C HIS A 243 4.71 2.56 -24.72
N ALA A 244 5.17 1.43 -25.26
CA ALA A 244 5.98 0.48 -24.54
C ALA A 244 7.25 1.17 -24.03
N LYS A 245 7.60 0.90 -22.78
CA LYS A 245 8.80 1.42 -22.13
C LYS A 245 9.88 0.35 -22.16
N GLU A 246 11.13 0.76 -22.15
CA GLU A 246 12.28 -0.15 -22.24
C GLU A 246 12.24 -1.30 -21.22
N ARG A 247 11.91 -0.99 -19.97
CA ARG A 247 11.77 -1.98 -18.89
C ARG A 247 10.60 -2.96 -19.04
N TRP A 248 9.74 -2.77 -20.04
CA TRP A 248 8.62 -3.66 -20.37
C TRP A 248 8.96 -4.62 -21.50
N TYR A 249 10.04 -4.37 -22.24
CA TYR A 249 10.42 -5.21 -23.38
C TYR A 249 10.72 -6.63 -22.92
N ASN A 250 10.35 -7.60 -23.77
CA ASN A 250 10.54 -9.03 -23.52
C ASN A 250 9.84 -9.56 -22.25
N ARG A 251 8.87 -8.81 -21.71
CA ARG A 251 8.00 -9.26 -20.62
C ARG A 251 6.60 -9.49 -21.14
N THR A 252 5.88 -10.41 -20.50
CA THR A 252 4.48 -10.62 -20.83
C THR A 252 3.65 -9.41 -20.44
N ILE A 253 2.54 -9.19 -21.15
CA ILE A 253 1.58 -8.14 -20.79
C ILE A 253 1.04 -8.37 -19.37
N ALA A 254 0.85 -9.64 -18.97
CA ALA A 254 0.40 -10.02 -17.64
C ALA A 254 1.39 -9.58 -16.56
N ASP A 255 2.68 -9.83 -16.75
CA ASP A 255 3.72 -9.38 -15.82
C ASP A 255 3.73 -7.85 -15.74
N VAL A 256 3.73 -7.16 -16.88
CA VAL A 256 3.80 -5.69 -16.87
C VAL A 256 2.60 -5.10 -16.15
N PHE A 257 1.40 -5.63 -16.38
CA PHE A 257 0.21 -5.27 -15.63
C PHE A 257 0.38 -5.54 -14.13
N GLN A 258 0.75 -6.75 -13.74
CA GLN A 258 0.88 -7.15 -12.34
C GLN A 258 1.92 -6.33 -11.57
N TYR A 259 3.01 -5.90 -12.21
CA TYR A 259 4.08 -5.16 -11.54
C TYR A 259 3.93 -3.64 -11.60
N GLU A 260 3.54 -3.09 -12.76
CA GLU A 260 3.48 -1.63 -12.96
C GLU A 260 2.11 -1.05 -12.62
N PHE A 261 1.05 -1.84 -12.77
CA PHE A 261 -0.34 -1.39 -12.66
C PHE A 261 -1.11 -2.09 -11.52
N ARG A 262 -0.40 -2.51 -10.45
CA ARG A 262 -0.96 -3.22 -9.27
C ARG A 262 -2.33 -2.70 -8.80
N ARG A 263 -2.52 -1.38 -8.71
CA ARG A 263 -3.80 -0.77 -8.26
C ARG A 263 -4.97 -0.91 -9.24
N SER A 264 -4.70 -1.12 -10.52
CA SER A 264 -5.73 -1.31 -11.55
C SER A 264 -6.26 -2.75 -11.56
N ILE A 265 -5.42 -3.73 -11.22
CA ILE A 265 -5.74 -5.17 -11.28
C ILE A 265 -6.36 -5.68 -9.99
N LEU A 266 -6.07 -5.05 -8.84
CA LEU A 266 -6.76 -5.36 -7.59
C LEU A 266 -8.28 -5.09 -7.65
N LYS A 267 -8.76 -4.43 -8.70
CA LYS A 267 -10.18 -4.10 -8.89
C LYS A 267 -10.93 -5.06 -9.82
N GLN A 268 -10.23 -5.79 -10.69
CA GLN A 268 -10.82 -6.67 -11.70
C GLN A 268 -9.81 -7.77 -12.06
N ASN A 269 -10.27 -9.01 -12.19
CA ASN A 269 -9.43 -10.11 -12.62
C ASN A 269 -8.80 -9.79 -13.99
N PHE A 270 -7.47 -9.76 -14.06
CA PHE A 270 -6.73 -9.37 -15.27
C PHE A 270 -7.07 -10.28 -16.47
N ASP A 271 -7.33 -11.56 -16.22
CA ASP A 271 -7.78 -12.50 -17.23
C ASP A 271 -9.11 -12.05 -17.86
N ASP A 272 -10.03 -11.50 -17.07
CA ASP A 272 -11.32 -11.01 -17.58
C ASP A 272 -11.17 -9.70 -18.36
N ILE A 273 -10.22 -8.83 -17.98
CA ILE A 273 -9.91 -7.61 -18.75
C ILE A 273 -9.42 -7.97 -20.15
N ILE A 274 -8.49 -8.93 -20.25
CA ILE A 274 -7.94 -9.39 -21.53
C ILE A 274 -9.02 -10.10 -22.35
N ARG A 275 -9.77 -11.05 -21.77
CA ARG A 275 -10.84 -11.78 -22.47
C ARG A 275 -11.91 -10.86 -23.03
N ASN A 276 -12.25 -9.78 -22.32
CA ASN A 276 -13.22 -8.79 -22.77
C ASN A 276 -12.64 -7.79 -23.80
N GLY A 277 -11.38 -7.93 -24.20
CA GLY A 277 -10.72 -7.07 -25.19
C GLY A 277 -10.49 -5.64 -24.71
N LEU A 278 -10.45 -5.43 -23.39
CA LEU A 278 -10.23 -4.12 -22.76
C LEU A 278 -8.75 -3.72 -22.74
N VAL A 279 -7.83 -4.64 -23.04
CA VAL A 279 -6.42 -4.33 -23.31
C VAL A 279 -6.13 -4.64 -24.77
N ARG A 280 -5.50 -3.68 -25.45
CA ARG A 280 -5.09 -3.80 -26.84
C ARG A 280 -3.66 -3.35 -27.03
N ILE A 281 -2.97 -3.99 -27.97
CA ILE A 281 -1.65 -3.58 -28.45
C ILE A 281 -1.82 -3.22 -29.93
N ASN A 282 -1.43 -2.01 -30.30
CA ASN A 282 -1.54 -1.51 -31.68
C ASN A 282 -2.97 -1.65 -32.25
N GLY A 283 -3.99 -1.47 -31.41
CA GLY A 283 -5.41 -1.57 -31.76
C GLY A 283 -5.98 -3.00 -31.79
N GLN A 284 -5.16 -4.04 -31.61
CA GLN A 284 -5.57 -5.44 -31.61
C GLN A 284 -5.73 -6.01 -30.21
N CYS A 285 -6.72 -6.88 -30.01
CA CYS A 285 -6.84 -7.67 -28.79
C CYS A 285 -5.74 -8.72 -28.74
N ILE A 286 -5.16 -8.92 -27.57
CA ILE A 286 -3.99 -9.78 -27.37
C ILE A 286 -4.28 -10.86 -26.31
N ASP A 287 -3.44 -11.88 -26.23
CA ASP A 287 -3.45 -12.88 -25.16
C ASP A 287 -2.62 -12.40 -23.95
N LYS A 288 -2.87 -12.92 -22.75
CA LYS A 288 -2.13 -12.57 -21.53
C LYS A 288 -0.63 -12.90 -21.62
N ASP A 289 -0.28 -13.86 -22.47
CA ASP A 289 1.11 -14.28 -22.68
C ASP A 289 1.82 -13.46 -23.78
N TYR A 290 1.15 -12.43 -24.34
CA TYR A 290 1.76 -11.55 -25.33
C TYR A 290 3.00 -10.85 -24.78
N ILE A 291 4.11 -10.95 -25.51
CA ILE A 291 5.40 -10.36 -25.13
C ILE A 291 5.53 -8.97 -25.74
N ILE A 292 5.64 -7.95 -24.90
CA ILE A 292 5.72 -6.54 -25.32
C ILE A 292 7.04 -6.29 -26.06
N GLN A 293 6.92 -5.63 -27.22
CA GLN A 293 8.03 -5.24 -28.09
C GLN A 293 8.28 -3.73 -28.07
N ASN A 294 9.46 -3.32 -28.55
CA ASN A 294 9.77 -1.92 -28.77
C ASN A 294 8.84 -1.33 -29.84
N GLY A 295 8.28 -0.14 -29.58
CA GLY A 295 7.36 0.54 -30.47
C GLY A 295 5.88 0.22 -30.25
N ASP A 296 5.56 -0.80 -29.44
CA ASP A 296 4.17 -1.16 -29.15
C ASP A 296 3.40 -0.01 -28.51
N LYS A 297 2.17 0.19 -28.96
CA LYS A 297 1.20 1.11 -28.38
C LYS A 297 0.21 0.32 -27.53
N LEU A 298 0.30 0.46 -26.22
CA LEU A 298 -0.64 -0.12 -25.27
C LEU A 298 -1.86 0.78 -25.09
N GLU A 299 -3.04 0.19 -25.23
CA GLU A 299 -4.34 0.82 -25.00
C GLU A 299 -5.11 0.02 -23.95
N HIS A 300 -5.52 0.66 -22.86
CA HIS A 300 -6.28 0.03 -21.78
C HIS A 300 -7.58 0.79 -21.51
N TYR A 301 -8.69 0.13 -21.82
CA TYR A 301 -10.05 0.64 -21.70
C TYR A 301 -10.56 0.39 -20.28
N THR A 302 -10.81 1.48 -19.55
CA THR A 302 -11.22 1.43 -18.15
C THR A 302 -12.53 2.18 -17.94
N HIS A 303 -13.45 1.57 -17.21
CA HIS A 303 -14.64 2.26 -16.70
C HIS A 303 -14.26 3.09 -15.47
N ARG A 304 -14.46 4.40 -15.53
CA ARG A 304 -13.97 5.37 -14.54
C ARG A 304 -15.11 5.94 -13.70
N HIS A 305 -14.81 6.05 -12.41
CA HIS A 305 -15.60 6.76 -11.42
C HIS A 305 -14.69 7.80 -10.79
N GLU A 306 -15.07 9.07 -10.87
CA GLU A 306 -14.37 10.14 -10.16
C GLU A 306 -14.91 10.27 -8.75
N VAL A 307 -14.02 10.64 -7.83
CA VAL A 307 -14.41 10.95 -6.46
C VAL A 307 -15.24 12.24 -6.47
N PRO A 308 -16.40 12.30 -5.77
CA PRO A 308 -17.15 13.53 -5.61
C PRO A 308 -16.29 14.63 -4.97
N VAL A 309 -16.55 15.86 -5.37
CA VAL A 309 -15.92 17.07 -4.84
C VAL A 309 -16.97 18.01 -4.28
N ILE A 310 -16.59 18.99 -3.47
CA ILE A 310 -17.50 20.00 -2.95
C ILE A 310 -18.13 20.76 -4.13
N ASN A 311 -19.46 20.89 -4.09
CA ASN A 311 -20.26 21.60 -5.09
C ASN A 311 -20.29 23.11 -4.85
N GLN A 312 -19.11 23.71 -4.64
CA GLN A 312 -18.97 25.15 -4.51
C GLN A 312 -18.58 25.73 -5.87
N LYS A 313 -19.26 26.79 -6.29
CA LYS A 313 -18.91 27.52 -7.52
C LYS A 313 -17.51 28.13 -7.38
N ILE A 314 -16.76 28.13 -8.47
CA ILE A 314 -15.43 28.74 -8.51
C ILE A 314 -15.63 30.25 -8.62
N ASN A 315 -15.22 30.99 -7.59
CA ASN A 315 -15.29 32.45 -7.63
C ASN A 315 -14.14 33.00 -8.47
N ILE A 316 -14.46 33.77 -9.50
CA ILE A 316 -13.46 34.45 -10.36
C ILE A 316 -13.20 35.82 -9.77
N LEU A 317 -11.99 36.03 -9.25
CA LEU A 317 -11.57 37.30 -8.67
C LEU A 317 -11.17 38.29 -9.76
N ILE A 318 -10.38 37.83 -10.74
CA ILE A 318 -9.89 38.65 -11.86
C ILE A 318 -9.88 37.82 -13.13
N ASN A 319 -10.31 38.43 -14.22
CA ASN A 319 -10.27 37.84 -15.56
C ASN A 319 -9.90 38.93 -16.58
N ASN A 320 -8.60 39.18 -16.78
CA ASN A 320 -8.08 40.17 -17.72
C ASN A 320 -7.28 39.48 -18.84
N ASP A 321 -6.65 40.22 -19.75
CA ASP A 321 -5.93 39.63 -20.90
C ASP A 321 -4.71 38.79 -20.50
N ASP A 322 -4.13 39.05 -19.33
CA ASP A 322 -2.91 38.42 -18.85
C ASP A 322 -3.18 37.21 -17.95
N TYR A 323 -4.09 37.38 -16.99
CA TYR A 323 -4.31 36.47 -15.88
C TYR A 323 -5.79 36.18 -15.64
N LEU A 324 -6.04 34.94 -15.25
CA LEU A 324 -7.25 34.51 -14.58
C LEU A 324 -6.89 34.16 -13.13
N VAL A 325 -7.48 34.86 -12.18
CA VAL A 325 -7.30 34.62 -10.75
C VAL A 325 -8.64 34.15 -10.18
N ILE A 326 -8.61 33.01 -9.50
CA ILE A 326 -9.80 32.42 -8.88
C ILE A 326 -9.55 32.18 -7.39
N ASP A 327 -10.63 32.14 -6.62
CA ASP A 327 -10.64 31.52 -5.30
C ASP A 327 -11.06 30.05 -5.45
N LYS A 328 -10.09 29.15 -5.33
CA LYS A 328 -10.29 27.71 -5.52
C LYS A 328 -10.98 27.11 -4.29
N PRO A 329 -12.13 26.43 -4.45
CA PRO A 329 -12.72 25.65 -3.37
C PRO A 329 -11.81 24.51 -2.89
N CYS A 330 -12.00 24.06 -1.65
CA CYS A 330 -11.40 22.82 -1.15
C CYS A 330 -11.84 21.62 -2.02
N SER A 331 -11.14 20.49 -1.89
CA SER A 331 -11.41 19.19 -2.54
C SER A 331 -11.16 19.05 -4.05
N ILE A 332 -11.00 20.16 -4.79
CA ILE A 332 -10.85 20.14 -6.25
C ILE A 332 -9.35 20.22 -6.65
N PRO A 333 -8.78 19.22 -7.34
CA PRO A 333 -7.44 19.32 -7.92
C PRO A 333 -7.37 20.36 -9.03
N VAL A 334 -6.19 20.96 -9.23
CA VAL A 334 -6.00 21.98 -10.28
C VAL A 334 -6.11 21.41 -11.70
N HIS A 335 -5.44 20.30 -11.98
CA HIS A 335 -5.40 19.65 -13.30
C HIS A 335 -5.69 18.15 -13.19
N PRO A 336 -6.04 17.47 -14.30
CA PRO A 336 -6.26 16.03 -14.34
C PRO A 336 -5.11 15.24 -13.71
N CYS A 337 -5.41 14.52 -12.62
CA CYS A 337 -4.43 13.73 -11.90
C CYS A 337 -5.09 12.56 -11.17
N GLY A 338 -4.47 11.39 -11.21
CA GLY A 338 -4.91 10.19 -10.49
C GLY A 338 -6.38 9.82 -10.77
N LYS A 339 -7.24 10.04 -9.78
CA LYS A 339 -8.68 9.72 -9.85
C LYS A 339 -9.54 10.81 -10.49
N TYR A 340 -8.95 11.95 -10.87
CA TYR A 340 -9.68 13.14 -11.32
C TYR A 340 -9.34 13.52 -12.76
N ARG A 341 -10.36 13.77 -13.58
CA ARG A 341 -10.25 14.33 -14.93
C ARG A 341 -11.20 15.52 -15.07
N PHE A 342 -12.49 15.29 -14.89
CA PHE A 342 -13.56 16.28 -14.97
C PHE A 342 -13.75 17.04 -13.67
N ASN A 343 -13.61 16.40 -12.50
CA ASN A 343 -13.62 17.08 -11.21
C ASN A 343 -12.26 17.76 -10.95
N THR A 344 -11.87 18.69 -11.82
CA THR A 344 -10.65 19.50 -11.72
C THR A 344 -10.95 20.94 -12.09
N VAL A 345 -10.16 21.89 -11.57
CA VAL A 345 -10.34 23.32 -11.85
C VAL A 345 -10.33 23.60 -13.35
N LEU A 346 -9.36 23.07 -14.09
CA LEU A 346 -9.26 23.30 -15.53
C LEU A 346 -10.49 22.77 -16.30
N ALA A 347 -10.99 21.59 -15.95
CA ALA A 347 -12.17 21.03 -16.60
C ALA A 347 -13.45 21.80 -16.24
N ILE A 348 -13.62 22.17 -14.97
CA ILE A 348 -14.78 22.96 -14.54
C ILE A 348 -14.78 24.33 -15.22
N LEU A 349 -13.64 25.04 -15.23
CA LEU A 349 -13.52 26.32 -15.95
C LEU A 349 -13.80 26.19 -17.45
N HIS A 350 -13.38 25.08 -18.06
CA HIS A 350 -13.66 24.82 -19.46
C HIS A 350 -15.15 24.58 -19.72
N TYR A 351 -15.77 23.59 -19.07
CA TYR A 351 -17.13 23.17 -19.39
C TYR A 351 -18.21 24.07 -18.79
N GLU A 352 -17.99 24.64 -17.61
CA GLU A 352 -18.99 25.47 -16.90
C GLU A 352 -18.81 26.97 -17.21
N TYR A 353 -17.57 27.46 -17.34
CA TYR A 353 -17.27 28.88 -17.54
C TYR A 353 -16.86 29.22 -18.98
N GLN A 354 -16.72 28.20 -19.86
CA GLN A 354 -16.28 28.38 -21.25
C GLN A 354 -14.90 29.05 -21.36
N LEU A 355 -14.05 28.88 -20.35
CA LEU A 355 -12.70 29.41 -20.30
C LEU A 355 -11.69 28.34 -20.72
N SER A 356 -10.98 28.58 -21.82
CA SER A 356 -9.98 27.67 -22.40
C SER A 356 -8.61 28.33 -22.51
N ASN A 357 -7.59 27.56 -22.92
CA ASN A 357 -6.20 28.03 -23.13
C ASN A 357 -5.50 28.61 -21.89
N LEU A 358 -5.97 28.23 -20.70
CA LEU A 358 -5.38 28.61 -19.42
C LEU A 358 -4.11 27.80 -19.16
N ARG A 359 -3.05 28.48 -18.70
CA ARG A 359 -1.78 27.87 -18.31
C ARG A 359 -1.61 27.96 -16.80
N THR A 360 -1.41 26.82 -16.15
CA THR A 360 -1.12 26.75 -14.72
C THR A 360 0.30 27.26 -14.47
N VAL A 361 0.45 28.36 -13.72
CA VAL A 361 1.76 28.87 -13.28
C VAL A 361 2.18 28.30 -11.93
N HIS A 362 1.22 27.78 -11.17
CA HIS A 362 1.45 27.01 -9.95
C HIS A 362 0.28 26.05 -9.71
N ARG A 363 0.37 25.26 -8.63
CA ARG A 363 -0.70 24.38 -8.17
C ARG A 363 -0.90 24.51 -6.67
N LEU A 364 -2.16 24.48 -6.25
CA LEU A 364 -2.56 24.18 -4.88
C LEU A 364 -2.85 22.67 -4.76
N ASP A 365 -2.67 22.12 -3.56
CA ASP A 365 -3.09 20.75 -3.28
C ASP A 365 -4.61 20.62 -3.43
N ARG A 366 -5.09 19.40 -3.65
CA ARG A 366 -6.53 19.10 -3.81
C ARG A 366 -7.35 19.72 -2.68
N MET A 367 -6.89 19.56 -1.44
CA MET A 367 -7.62 19.95 -0.22
C MET A 367 -7.39 21.42 0.19
N THR A 368 -6.35 22.08 -0.33
CA THR A 368 -6.06 23.49 -0.05
C THR A 368 -7.01 24.38 -0.83
N SER A 369 -7.63 25.36 -0.18
CA SER A 369 -8.46 26.38 -0.84
C SER A 369 -7.68 27.68 -1.07
N GLY A 370 -8.29 28.65 -1.74
CA GLY A 370 -7.75 30.00 -1.87
C GLY A 370 -7.22 30.32 -3.26
N ILE A 371 -6.39 31.35 -3.32
CA ILE A 371 -5.99 31.99 -4.57
C ILE A 371 -5.21 31.02 -5.48
N LEU A 372 -5.72 30.86 -6.70
CA LEU A 372 -5.04 30.19 -7.80
C LEU A 372 -4.93 31.15 -8.99
N ILE A 373 -3.73 31.26 -9.54
CA ILE A 373 -3.42 32.14 -10.68
C ILE A 373 -3.15 31.26 -11.89
N MET A 374 -3.76 31.62 -13.02
CA MET A 374 -3.49 31.03 -14.32
C MET A 374 -3.15 32.13 -15.31
N ALA A 375 -2.17 31.88 -16.17
CA ALA A 375 -1.79 32.79 -17.24
C ALA A 375 -2.56 32.46 -18.52
N LYS A 376 -3.01 33.48 -19.24
CA LYS A 376 -3.67 33.31 -20.55
C LYS A 376 -2.70 33.19 -21.71
N SER A 377 -1.45 33.64 -21.55
CA SER A 377 -0.39 33.53 -22.55
C SER A 377 0.85 32.80 -22.02
N ALA A 378 1.62 32.19 -22.92
CA ALA A 378 2.89 31.54 -22.56
C ALA A 378 3.94 32.56 -22.07
N ALA A 379 3.90 33.79 -22.59
CA ALA A 379 4.79 34.87 -22.15
C ALA A 379 4.54 35.22 -20.68
N LYS A 380 3.28 35.43 -20.30
CA LYS A 380 2.90 35.73 -18.92
C LYS A 380 3.12 34.55 -17.98
N ALA A 381 2.97 33.32 -18.47
CA ALA A 381 3.28 32.13 -17.70
C ALA A 381 4.76 32.03 -17.31
N ARG A 382 5.67 32.47 -18.18
CA ARG A 382 7.13 32.47 -17.93
C ARG A 382 7.60 33.67 -17.09
N ALA A 383 6.81 34.74 -17.05
CA ALA A 383 7.14 35.96 -16.32
C ALA A 383 6.98 35.81 -14.78
N ILE A 384 6.33 34.75 -14.31
CA ILE A 384 6.10 34.50 -12.88
C ILE A 384 6.77 33.19 -12.49
N ASP A 385 7.57 33.22 -11.42
CA ASP A 385 8.15 32.04 -10.80
C ASP A 385 7.68 31.90 -9.34
N PHE A 386 6.75 30.98 -9.12
CA PHE A 386 6.23 30.66 -7.78
C PHE A 386 7.23 29.93 -6.88
N ASN A 387 8.33 29.42 -7.44
CA ASN A 387 9.38 28.74 -6.69
C ASN A 387 10.56 29.66 -6.35
N ALA A 388 10.69 30.79 -7.05
CA ALA A 388 11.69 31.78 -6.75
C ALA A 388 11.42 32.48 -5.41
N ASP A 389 12.49 32.97 -4.80
CA ASP A 389 12.41 33.86 -3.64
C ASP A 389 11.63 35.12 -4.02
N ARG A 390 10.80 35.64 -3.11
CA ARG A 390 10.03 36.89 -3.30
C ARG A 390 10.89 38.11 -3.67
N THR A 391 12.16 38.11 -3.29
CA THR A 391 13.12 39.18 -3.62
C THR A 391 13.62 39.09 -5.07
N SER A 392 13.35 37.97 -5.75
CA SER A 392 13.65 37.79 -7.16
C SER A 392 12.69 38.61 -8.01
N ALA A 393 13.17 39.14 -9.15
CA ALA A 393 12.37 39.97 -10.06
C ALA A 393 11.04 39.32 -10.52
N ASN A 394 10.98 37.98 -10.55
CA ASN A 394 9.79 37.21 -10.96
C ASN A 394 9.14 36.44 -9.79
N GLY A 395 9.60 36.65 -8.56
CA GLY A 395 9.11 35.94 -7.38
C GLY A 395 7.69 36.35 -6.98
N VAL A 396 7.00 35.48 -6.24
CA VAL A 396 5.67 35.77 -5.70
C VAL A 396 5.71 35.66 -4.18
N ASP A 397 5.34 36.74 -3.49
CA ASP A 397 5.11 36.68 -2.04
C ASP A 397 3.79 35.95 -1.78
N LYS A 398 3.86 34.89 -0.98
CA LYS A 398 2.77 33.94 -0.75
C LYS A 398 2.37 33.97 0.71
N LEU A 399 1.12 34.26 0.98
CA LEU A 399 0.56 34.25 2.32
C LEU A 399 -0.59 33.25 2.40
N TYR A 400 -0.48 32.33 3.36
CA TYR A 400 -1.48 31.33 3.67
C TYR A 400 -2.00 31.53 5.09
N LEU A 401 -3.21 31.04 5.34
CA LEU A 401 -3.81 30.93 6.66
C LEU A 401 -4.12 29.47 6.93
N CYS A 402 -3.79 28.99 8.13
CA CYS A 402 -4.20 27.67 8.57
C CYS A 402 -4.66 27.67 10.03
N ARG A 403 -5.44 26.64 10.39
CA ARG A 403 -5.77 26.33 11.78
C ARG A 403 -5.02 25.08 12.22
N VAL A 404 -4.22 25.21 13.27
CA VAL A 404 -3.33 24.17 13.79
C VAL A 404 -3.78 23.69 15.16
N ARG A 405 -3.46 22.43 15.48
CA ARG A 405 -3.71 21.86 16.81
C ARG A 405 -2.78 22.52 17.84
N GLY A 406 -3.30 22.74 19.04
CA GLY A 406 -2.56 23.27 20.17
C GLY A 406 -2.48 24.80 20.18
N GLU A 407 -1.85 25.32 21.21
CA GLU A 407 -1.53 26.74 21.31
C GLU A 407 -0.21 27.03 20.58
N PHE A 408 -0.30 27.54 19.36
CA PHE A 408 0.89 27.89 18.58
C PHE A 408 1.66 28.97 19.34
N PRO A 409 2.97 28.77 19.59
CA PRO A 409 3.71 29.63 20.49
C PRO A 409 3.98 31.00 19.85
N TYR A 410 4.37 31.96 20.69
CA TYR A 410 4.83 33.30 20.28
C TYR A 410 3.81 34.15 19.52
N ALA A 411 2.78 34.66 20.24
CA ALA A 411 1.83 35.62 19.69
C ALA A 411 2.48 36.83 18.97
N ASN A 412 3.67 37.24 19.43
CA ASN A 412 4.36 38.44 18.97
C ASN A 412 5.74 38.16 18.33
N GLN A 413 5.98 36.94 17.82
CA GLN A 413 7.23 36.64 17.09
C GLN A 413 6.94 35.86 15.81
N ILE A 414 7.92 35.88 14.91
CA ILE A 414 7.92 35.08 13.68
C ILE A 414 8.77 33.84 13.94
N VAL A 415 8.16 32.66 13.74
CA VAL A 415 8.85 31.36 13.83
C VAL A 415 9.35 30.98 12.45
N ARG A 416 10.66 30.76 12.31
CA ARG A 416 11.28 30.36 11.05
C ARG A 416 11.64 28.88 11.06
N VAL A 417 11.11 28.12 10.11
CA VAL A 417 11.51 26.73 9.87
C VAL A 417 12.39 26.65 8.63
N ASP A 418 13.64 26.24 8.84
CA ASP A 418 14.63 26.00 7.77
C ASP A 418 15.02 24.52 7.76
N GLN A 419 14.14 23.70 7.22
CA GLN A 419 14.32 22.25 7.17
C GLN A 419 14.04 21.74 5.76
N PRO A 420 14.92 20.88 5.20
CA PRO A 420 14.74 20.35 3.86
C PRO A 420 13.56 19.36 3.83
N ILE A 421 12.92 19.26 2.67
CA ILE A 421 11.81 18.33 2.46
C ILE A 421 12.11 17.41 1.29
N GLU A 422 11.90 16.11 1.52
CA GLU A 422 11.98 15.07 0.51
C GLU A 422 10.63 14.38 0.30
N THR A 423 10.41 13.91 -0.92
CA THR A 423 9.26 13.05 -1.26
C THR A 423 9.71 11.60 -1.19
N PHE A 424 9.14 10.82 -0.28
CA PHE A 424 9.45 9.40 -0.14
C PHE A 424 8.39 8.49 -0.79
N SER A 425 7.20 9.02 -1.08
CA SER A 425 6.17 8.30 -1.85
C SER A 425 5.53 9.19 -2.90
N PHE A 426 6.00 9.08 -4.15
CA PHE A 426 5.39 9.77 -5.30
C PHE A 426 3.96 9.31 -5.57
N GLN A 427 3.65 8.05 -5.24
CA GLN A 427 2.35 7.44 -5.51
C GLN A 427 1.24 8.03 -4.63
N LEU A 428 1.56 8.42 -3.41
CA LEU A 428 0.64 9.07 -2.46
C LEU A 428 0.91 10.58 -2.31
N GLY A 429 2.01 11.08 -2.87
CA GLY A 429 2.48 12.44 -2.62
C GLY A 429 2.93 12.67 -1.18
N LEU A 430 3.46 11.64 -0.49
CA LEU A 430 3.93 11.80 0.88
C LEU A 430 5.34 12.37 0.91
N THR A 431 5.51 13.35 1.79
CA THR A 431 6.77 14.06 2.03
C THR A 431 7.10 14.05 3.51
N ARG A 432 8.38 14.24 3.83
CA ARG A 432 8.88 14.32 5.20
C ARG A 432 10.08 15.26 5.25
N ILE A 433 10.52 15.59 6.46
CA ILE A 433 11.78 16.31 6.64
C ILE A 433 12.93 15.40 6.21
N GLY A 434 13.78 15.90 5.32
CA GLY A 434 14.90 15.15 4.76
C GLY A 434 15.35 15.65 3.38
N GLY A 435 16.44 15.08 2.89
CA GLY A 435 17.03 15.42 1.60
C GLY A 435 17.93 16.67 1.64
N ASN A 436 18.44 17.05 0.46
CA ASN A 436 19.52 18.04 0.35
C ASN A 436 19.03 19.44 -0.03
N LYS A 437 17.76 19.57 -0.44
CA LYS A 437 17.24 20.84 -0.97
C LYS A 437 16.55 21.61 0.15
N GLN A 438 17.23 22.64 0.66
CA GLN A 438 16.69 23.50 1.69
C GLN A 438 15.39 24.20 1.23
N CYS A 439 14.50 24.40 2.19
CA CYS A 439 13.27 25.16 2.02
C CYS A 439 12.86 25.79 3.35
N GLN A 440 12.41 27.04 3.26
CA GLN A 440 12.09 27.86 4.42
C GLN A 440 10.63 28.28 4.45
N THR A 441 10.03 28.26 5.64
CA THR A 441 8.69 28.78 5.89
C THR A 441 8.68 29.61 7.18
N LEU A 442 8.04 30.77 7.12
CA LEU A 442 7.80 31.62 8.27
C LEU A 442 6.37 31.43 8.77
N PHE A 443 6.19 31.40 10.09
CA PHE A 443 4.89 31.25 10.75
C PHE A 443 4.66 32.36 11.77
N ARG A 444 3.41 32.80 11.89
CA ARG A 444 3.00 33.79 12.88
C ARG A 444 1.59 33.47 13.37
N ARG A 445 1.39 33.39 14.69
CA ARG A 445 0.05 33.29 15.27
C ARG A 445 -0.72 34.60 15.05
N VAL A 446 -2.02 34.47 14.75
CA VAL A 446 -2.95 35.59 14.58
C VAL A 446 -4.26 35.31 15.28
N THR A 447 -5.04 36.36 15.55
CA THR A 447 -6.44 36.22 15.98
C THR A 447 -7.40 36.61 14.86
N VAL A 448 -8.68 36.25 15.02
CA VAL A 448 -9.73 36.60 14.05
C VAL A 448 -9.92 38.11 14.00
N GLU A 449 -9.91 38.78 15.15
CA GLU A 449 -10.07 40.23 15.28
C GLU A 449 -8.92 40.96 14.57
N GLU A 450 -7.69 40.47 14.72
CA GLU A 450 -6.53 41.03 14.04
C GLU A 450 -6.70 40.96 12.51
N LEU A 451 -7.10 39.80 11.98
CA LEU A 451 -7.31 39.61 10.54
C LEU A 451 -8.42 40.52 9.99
N GLN A 452 -9.51 40.67 10.74
CA GLN A 452 -10.62 41.56 10.38
C GLN A 452 -10.20 43.02 10.36
N GLN A 453 -9.53 43.49 11.42
CA GLN A 453 -9.02 44.86 11.53
C GLN A 453 -8.03 45.19 10.41
N GLN A 454 -7.08 44.29 10.11
CA GLN A 454 -6.13 44.49 9.02
C GLN A 454 -6.85 44.65 7.68
N LYS A 455 -7.84 43.79 7.42
CA LYS A 455 -8.60 43.82 6.18
C LYS A 455 -9.41 45.10 6.02
N GLU A 456 -10.03 45.59 7.10
CA GLU A 456 -10.81 46.83 7.12
C GLU A 456 -9.93 48.08 6.95
N GLN A 457 -8.78 48.12 7.60
CA GLN A 457 -7.90 49.30 7.62
C GLN A 457 -7.01 49.40 6.38
N HIS A 458 -6.43 48.28 5.94
CA HIS A 458 -5.37 48.26 4.91
C HIS A 458 -5.82 47.60 3.60
N GLY A 459 -6.97 46.92 3.58
CA GLY A 459 -7.46 46.17 2.42
C GLY A 459 -6.68 44.87 2.13
N ASN A 460 -5.60 44.60 2.86
CA ASN A 460 -4.72 43.44 2.72
C ASN A 460 -4.39 42.82 4.09
N TYR A 461 -3.72 41.67 4.08
CA TYR A 461 -3.23 41.02 5.30
C TYR A 461 -1.73 41.23 5.45
N ILE A 462 -1.31 41.56 6.67
CA ILE A 462 0.07 41.90 7.00
C ILE A 462 0.66 40.74 7.80
N PHE A 463 1.75 40.17 7.28
CA PHE A 463 2.49 39.11 7.98
C PHE A 463 3.52 39.68 8.95
N ASP A 464 4.21 40.75 8.56
CA ASP A 464 5.34 41.28 9.31
C ASP A 464 4.89 42.01 10.59
N LEU A 465 5.65 41.85 11.66
CA LEU A 465 5.49 42.62 12.89
C LEU A 465 6.35 43.90 12.78
N ASN A 466 6.00 44.96 13.52
CA ASN A 466 6.78 46.20 13.54
C ASN A 466 8.28 45.92 13.82
N SER A 467 9.16 46.79 13.31
CA SER A 467 10.62 46.62 13.12
C SER A 467 11.48 46.19 14.30
N ASP A 468 10.92 46.07 15.51
CA ASP A 468 11.63 45.73 16.74
C ASP A 468 11.52 44.25 17.14
N ASN A 469 10.79 43.43 16.39
CA ASN A 469 10.56 42.03 16.75
C ASN A 469 11.53 41.08 16.02
N SER A 470 12.50 40.57 16.78
CA SER A 470 13.50 39.58 16.34
C SER A 470 12.86 38.30 15.80
N GLU A 471 13.29 37.83 14.63
CA GLU A 471 13.00 36.47 14.14
C GLU A 471 13.47 35.45 15.19
N ALA A 472 12.56 34.62 15.69
CA ALA A 472 12.93 33.52 16.56
C ALA A 472 13.44 32.37 15.68
N ILE A 473 14.76 32.15 15.70
CA ILE A 473 15.37 30.92 15.17
C ILE A 473 14.99 29.79 16.14
N ILE A 474 14.63 28.62 15.61
CA ILE A 474 14.26 27.44 16.38
C ILE A 474 15.37 27.13 17.40
N ASP A 475 15.08 27.28 18.69
CA ASP A 475 15.83 26.66 19.77
C ASP A 475 15.02 25.45 20.27
N GLU A 476 15.63 24.27 20.29
CA GLU A 476 15.00 23.02 20.72
C GLU A 476 14.51 23.07 22.18
N SER A 477 15.04 24.00 22.99
CA SER A 477 14.59 24.23 24.36
C SER A 477 13.22 24.92 24.47
N LEU A 478 12.79 25.61 23.40
CA LEU A 478 11.64 26.51 23.38
C LEU A 478 10.28 25.81 23.20
N TYR A 479 10.25 24.57 22.73
CA TYR A 479 9.00 23.85 22.38
C TYR A 479 8.82 22.55 23.16
N LYS A 480 9.56 22.36 24.27
CA LYS A 480 9.45 21.20 25.16
C LYS A 480 8.07 20.99 25.78
N TYR A 481 7.18 21.98 25.66
CA TYR A 481 5.79 21.92 26.09
C TYR A 481 4.87 22.34 24.94
N ALA A 482 4.85 21.57 23.85
CA ALA A 482 3.66 21.57 23.00
C ALA A 482 2.51 21.08 23.87
N ASP A 483 1.57 21.97 24.20
CA ASP A 483 0.39 21.67 25.00
C ASP A 483 -0.27 20.41 24.42
N GLN A 484 -0.28 19.32 25.21
CA GLN A 484 -0.84 18.04 24.78
C GLN A 484 -2.37 18.09 24.69
N ASP A 485 -2.98 19.18 25.17
CA ASP A 485 -4.42 19.38 25.09
C ASP A 485 -4.88 19.45 23.62
N SER A 486 -5.48 18.35 23.16
CA SER A 486 -6.04 18.20 21.82
C SER A 486 -7.18 19.16 21.50
N THR A 487 -7.73 19.86 22.49
CA THR A 487 -8.93 20.69 22.31
C THR A 487 -8.62 22.10 21.85
N ARG A 488 -7.41 22.62 22.11
CA ARG A 488 -7.02 23.97 21.69
C ARG A 488 -6.59 24.00 20.23
N THR A 489 -6.86 25.12 19.58
CA THR A 489 -6.39 25.37 18.21
C THR A 489 -5.90 26.82 18.09
N SER A 490 -5.04 27.07 17.11
CA SER A 490 -4.53 28.42 16.82
C SER A 490 -4.65 28.73 15.34
N LEU A 491 -4.91 29.99 15.01
CA LEU A 491 -4.80 30.50 13.65
C LEU A 491 -3.36 30.96 13.40
N VAL A 492 -2.80 30.53 12.28
CA VAL A 492 -1.40 30.78 11.93
C VAL A 492 -1.34 31.27 10.49
N LEU A 493 -0.73 32.44 10.29
CA LEU A 493 -0.29 32.87 8.98
C LEU A 493 1.00 32.13 8.63
N CYS A 494 1.08 31.66 7.38
CA CYS A 494 2.26 30.98 6.85
C CYS A 494 2.77 31.71 5.61
N ARG A 495 4.06 32.01 5.59
CA ARG A 495 4.75 32.61 4.44
C ARG A 495 5.88 31.69 3.98
N PRO A 496 5.64 30.80 3.01
CA PRO A 496 6.69 29.94 2.45
C PRO A 496 7.58 30.74 1.49
N LEU A 497 8.90 30.67 1.69
CA LEU A 497 9.91 31.33 0.83
C LEU A 497 10.33 30.47 -0.38
N SER A 498 9.77 29.26 -0.48
CA SER A 498 9.98 28.30 -1.56
C SER A 498 8.67 27.57 -1.90
N GLY A 499 8.69 26.63 -2.85
CA GLY A 499 7.51 25.93 -3.35
C GLY A 499 7.62 24.40 -3.33
N ARG A 500 7.96 23.79 -2.18
CA ARG A 500 8.00 22.32 -2.06
C ARG A 500 6.60 21.72 -1.86
N MET A 501 6.42 20.47 -2.31
CA MET A 501 5.17 19.73 -2.11
C MET A 501 4.87 19.57 -0.62
N HIS A 502 3.66 19.95 -0.20
CA HIS A 502 3.18 19.90 1.18
C HIS A 502 4.05 20.66 2.20
N GLN A 503 4.82 21.67 1.77
CA GLN A 503 5.81 22.35 2.61
C GLN A 503 5.25 22.86 3.94
N ILE A 504 4.17 23.65 3.89
CA ILE A 504 3.52 24.21 5.10
C ILE A 504 3.06 23.08 6.03
N ARG A 505 2.46 22.02 5.48
CA ARG A 505 1.88 20.90 6.23
C ARG A 505 2.97 20.12 7.00
N VAL A 506 4.08 19.81 6.33
CA VAL A 506 5.21 19.09 6.93
C VAL A 506 5.99 19.95 7.91
N HIS A 507 6.21 21.23 7.63
CA HIS A 507 6.88 22.13 8.58
C HIS A 507 6.05 22.33 9.86
N LEU A 508 4.72 22.42 9.74
CA LEU A 508 3.83 22.48 10.90
C LEU A 508 3.82 21.16 11.70
N GLN A 509 3.82 20.01 11.01
CA GLN A 509 4.00 18.70 11.65
C GLN A 509 5.34 18.62 12.39
N TYR A 510 6.43 19.06 11.76
CA TYR A 510 7.76 19.09 12.34
C TYR A 510 7.82 19.94 13.62
N LEU A 511 7.13 21.08 13.64
CA LEU A 511 7.00 21.91 14.84
C LEU A 511 6.15 21.27 15.95
N GLY A 512 5.34 20.25 15.62
CA GLY A 512 4.39 19.62 16.55
C GLY A 512 3.00 20.26 16.54
N PHE A 513 2.73 21.17 15.61
CA PHE A 513 1.45 21.88 15.45
C PHE A 513 0.82 21.55 14.09
N PRO A 514 0.49 20.27 13.79
CA PRO A 514 -0.10 19.92 12.51
C PRO A 514 -1.46 20.63 12.32
N ILE A 515 -1.85 20.82 11.06
CA ILE A 515 -3.18 21.35 10.71
C ILE A 515 -4.25 20.40 11.27
N VAL A 516 -5.27 20.96 11.95
CA VAL A 516 -6.22 20.21 12.79
C VAL A 516 -6.86 19.03 12.07
N ASN A 517 -7.32 19.24 10.84
CA ASN A 517 -8.02 18.24 10.04
C ASN A 517 -7.18 17.72 8.85
N ASP A 518 -5.85 17.77 8.93
CA ASP A 518 -4.99 17.22 7.90
C ASP A 518 -5.02 15.68 7.89
N PRO A 519 -5.55 15.03 6.84
CA PRO A 519 -5.70 13.58 6.81
C PRO A 519 -4.38 12.81 6.63
N LEU A 520 -3.29 13.50 6.26
CA LEU A 520 -1.99 12.87 6.03
C LEU A 520 -0.99 13.16 7.13
N TYR A 521 -0.97 14.36 7.70
CA TYR A 521 0.10 14.78 8.62
C TYR A 521 -0.36 14.97 10.06
N ASN A 522 -1.66 14.94 10.33
CA ASN A 522 -2.20 14.84 11.68
C ASN A 522 -2.70 13.41 11.95
N ALA A 523 -1.78 12.45 11.90
CA ALA A 523 -2.10 11.02 12.01
C ALA A 523 -1.12 10.33 12.98
N PRO A 524 -1.23 10.57 14.30
CA PRO A 524 -0.29 10.02 15.30
C PRO A 524 -0.26 8.48 15.28
N HIS A 525 -1.38 7.84 14.96
CA HIS A 525 -1.45 6.38 14.78
C HIS A 525 -0.64 5.84 13.58
N ILE A 526 -0.16 6.70 12.69
CA ILE A 526 0.66 6.34 11.51
C ILE A 526 2.10 6.84 11.65
N TRP A 527 2.29 8.03 12.21
CA TRP A 527 3.61 8.66 12.32
C TRP A 527 4.33 8.37 13.64
N GLY A 528 3.63 7.83 14.64
CA GLY A 528 4.13 7.57 15.99
C GLY A 528 3.60 8.55 17.02
N SER A 529 4.00 8.35 18.29
CA SER A 529 3.55 9.15 19.43
C SER A 529 3.86 10.65 19.31
N SER A 530 4.99 11.00 18.69
CA SER A 530 5.39 12.38 18.38
C SER A 530 4.67 12.99 17.17
N ASN A 531 3.90 12.18 16.42
CA ASN A 531 3.30 12.52 15.13
C ASN A 531 4.29 13.17 14.14
N GLY A 532 5.57 12.78 14.15
CA GLY A 532 6.60 13.32 13.25
C GLY A 532 7.21 14.66 13.68
N GLN A 533 6.93 15.11 14.91
CA GLN A 533 7.59 16.28 15.50
C GLN A 533 9.12 16.09 15.50
N TYR A 534 9.87 17.13 15.16
CA TYR A 534 11.34 17.09 15.05
C TYR A 534 11.89 16.00 14.11
N ALA A 535 11.10 15.59 13.11
CA ALA A 535 11.44 14.49 12.22
C ALA A 535 11.63 13.15 12.97
N GLN A 536 11.02 13.01 14.16
CA GLN A 536 10.98 11.77 14.90
C GLN A 536 9.89 10.88 14.31
N TYR A 537 10.28 9.98 13.42
CA TYR A 537 9.38 9.02 12.78
C TYR A 537 9.60 7.63 13.41
N GLU A 538 8.59 7.10 14.09
CA GLU A 538 8.68 5.79 14.79
C GLU A 538 8.57 4.59 13.84
N HIS A 539 7.99 4.81 12.66
CA HIS A 539 7.74 3.77 11.67
C HIS A 539 8.55 3.96 10.39
N SER A 540 8.81 2.86 9.68
CA SER A 540 9.48 2.90 8.37
C SER A 540 8.60 3.58 7.31
N ASN A 541 9.25 4.13 6.27
CA ASN A 541 8.55 4.74 5.14
C ASN A 541 7.60 3.74 4.47
N GLU A 542 8.00 2.48 4.35
CA GLU A 542 7.20 1.39 3.78
C GLU A 542 5.94 1.16 4.60
N TYR A 543 6.06 1.07 5.94
CA TYR A 543 4.92 0.94 6.84
C TYR A 543 3.95 2.10 6.68
N VAL A 544 4.45 3.34 6.71
CA VAL A 544 3.62 4.54 6.57
C VAL A 544 2.86 4.52 5.23
N VAL A 545 3.54 4.21 4.13
CA VAL A 545 2.93 4.11 2.80
C VAL A 545 1.86 3.03 2.77
N GLU A 546 2.16 1.82 3.24
CA GLU A 546 1.22 0.70 3.22
C GLU A 546 0.00 0.97 4.09
N THR A 547 0.18 1.53 5.29
CA THR A 547 -0.90 1.90 6.20
C THR A 547 -1.81 2.97 5.57
N PHE A 548 -1.24 4.02 4.96
CA PHE A 548 -2.03 4.99 4.21
C PHE A 548 -2.77 4.36 3.03
N ILE A 549 -2.14 3.44 2.29
CA ILE A 549 -2.81 2.71 1.21
C ILE A 549 -3.98 1.91 1.74
N LYS A 550 -3.80 1.14 2.82
CA LYS A 550 -4.86 0.32 3.43
C LYS A 550 -6.03 1.18 3.90
N LEU A 551 -5.76 2.23 4.69
CA LEU A 551 -6.77 3.17 5.18
C LEU A 551 -7.52 3.85 4.03
N HIS A 552 -6.81 4.37 3.02
CA HIS A 552 -7.43 5.03 1.86
C HIS A 552 -8.10 4.04 0.88
N SER A 553 -7.90 2.72 1.04
CA SER A 553 -8.61 1.69 0.29
C SER A 553 -9.92 1.31 0.97
N CYS A 554 -9.86 1.07 2.29
CA CYS A 554 -11.01 0.70 3.13
C CYS A 554 -11.96 1.86 3.39
N GLU A 555 -11.45 3.06 3.66
CA GLU A 555 -12.31 4.21 3.99
C GLU A 555 -13.00 4.82 2.77
N TYR A 556 -12.51 4.54 1.54
CA TYR A 556 -12.82 5.42 0.43
C TYR A 556 -13.47 4.77 -0.80
N TRP A 557 -13.23 3.51 -1.23
CA TRP A 557 -13.82 3.08 -2.53
C TRP A 557 -14.19 1.61 -2.74
N LEU A 558 -13.74 0.65 -1.93
CA LEU A 558 -14.11 -0.76 -2.14
C LEU A 558 -14.39 -1.41 -0.79
N LEU A 559 -15.68 -1.51 -0.45
CA LEU A 559 -16.12 -2.66 0.31
C LEU A 559 -15.94 -3.83 -0.66
N ASN A 560 -14.81 -4.53 -0.58
CA ASN A 560 -14.80 -5.91 -1.06
C ASN A 560 -15.95 -6.61 -0.32
N ASP A 561 -16.66 -7.53 -0.98
CA ASP A 561 -17.63 -8.40 -0.32
C ASP A 561 -16.89 -9.17 0.78
N VAL A 562 -16.73 -8.56 1.96
CA VAL A 562 -16.31 -9.25 3.17
C VAL A 562 -17.47 -10.16 3.49
N GLU A 563 -17.22 -11.46 3.51
CA GLU A 563 -18.23 -12.53 3.60
C GLU A 563 -19.00 -12.53 4.94
N ASN A 564 -18.83 -11.50 5.78
CA ASN A 564 -19.56 -11.24 7.01
C ASN A 564 -19.89 -9.73 7.11
N GLU A 565 -21.18 -9.39 7.07
CA GLU A 565 -21.66 -8.02 7.35
C GLU A 565 -21.26 -7.55 8.76
N ASP A 566 -21.07 -8.50 9.69
CA ASP A 566 -20.62 -8.24 11.07
C ASP A 566 -19.11 -7.88 11.17
N GLU A 567 -18.28 -8.26 10.18
CA GLU A 567 -16.84 -7.95 10.19
C GLU A 567 -16.54 -6.56 9.63
N ALA A 568 -17.34 -6.06 8.67
CA ALA A 568 -17.25 -4.69 8.17
C ALA A 568 -17.64 -3.65 9.25
N MET A 569 -18.56 -3.99 10.15
CA MET A 569 -18.91 -3.16 11.32
C MET A 569 -17.84 -3.18 12.41
N ASN A 570 -17.11 -4.29 12.57
CA ASN A 570 -16.06 -4.44 13.59
C ASN A 570 -14.65 -4.09 13.11
N SER A 571 -14.44 -3.84 11.81
CA SER A 571 -13.15 -3.37 11.27
C SER A 571 -12.96 -1.86 11.45
N ASN A 572 -13.21 -1.34 12.64
CA ASN A 572 -12.82 0.02 13.03
C ASN A 572 -11.33 0.05 13.37
N GLY A 573 -10.44 -0.01 12.36
CA GLY A 573 -9.01 0.35 12.41
C GLY A 573 -8.09 -0.43 13.36
N LYS A 574 -8.57 -1.02 14.46
CA LYS A 574 -7.78 -1.63 15.54
C LYS A 574 -7.17 -2.97 15.14
N ARG A 575 -7.94 -3.86 14.49
CA ARG A 575 -7.47 -5.20 14.12
C ARG A 575 -6.37 -5.20 13.04
N ALA A 576 -6.44 -4.27 12.08
CA ALA A 576 -5.41 -4.12 11.05
C ALA A 576 -4.09 -3.53 11.59
N ILE A 577 -4.12 -2.89 12.76
CA ILE A 577 -2.95 -2.37 13.47
C ILE A 577 -2.29 -3.50 14.28
N GLU A 578 -3.08 -4.37 14.91
CA GLU A 578 -2.61 -5.54 15.66
C GLU A 578 -1.87 -6.55 14.75
N GLU A 579 -2.38 -6.85 13.55
CA GLU A 579 -1.72 -7.76 12.60
C GLU A 579 -0.37 -7.25 12.06
N VAL A 580 -0.15 -5.93 12.04
CA VAL A 580 1.14 -5.35 11.58
C VAL A 580 2.11 -5.16 12.76
N GLN A 581 1.60 -4.92 13.98
CA GLN A 581 2.43 -4.87 15.18
C GLN A 581 3.04 -6.24 15.52
N GLU A 582 2.32 -7.36 15.33
CA GLU A 582 2.84 -8.72 15.57
C GLU A 582 3.99 -9.13 14.64
N GLN A 583 4.18 -8.44 13.50
CA GLN A 583 5.32 -8.70 12.60
C GLN A 583 6.58 -7.87 12.93
N SER A 584 6.54 -7.00 13.94
CA SER A 584 7.62 -6.05 14.27
C SER A 584 8.24 -6.20 15.66
N THR A 585 7.76 -7.11 16.51
CA THR A 585 8.32 -7.31 17.85
C THR A 585 8.96 -8.69 17.99
N ASP A 586 10.25 -8.78 17.70
CA ASP A 586 11.12 -9.73 18.40
C ASP A 586 12.56 -9.19 18.45
N ASP A 587 12.82 -8.33 19.45
CA ASP A 587 14.04 -8.44 20.26
C ASP A 587 14.00 -7.49 21.48
N THR A 588 14.26 -8.09 22.65
CA THR A 588 14.64 -7.53 23.96
C THR A 588 13.59 -6.98 24.96
N LYS A 589 13.22 -7.88 25.89
CA LYS A 589 13.24 -7.77 27.37
C LYS A 589 12.36 -6.72 28.09
N ARG A 590 11.21 -7.22 28.55
CA ARG A 590 10.74 -7.30 29.96
C ARG A 590 11.12 -6.12 30.88
N VAL A 591 10.19 -5.17 31.03
CA VAL A 591 10.05 -4.34 32.24
C VAL A 591 8.60 -4.40 32.71
N LYS A 592 8.43 -4.54 34.03
CA LYS A 592 7.17 -4.82 34.73
C LYS A 592 6.15 -3.70 34.55
N THR A 593 4.92 -4.10 34.26
CA THR A 593 3.68 -3.35 34.43
C THR A 593 3.44 -3.05 35.91
N GLU A 594 3.25 -1.78 36.26
CA GLU A 594 2.46 -1.37 37.41
C GLU A 594 1.16 -0.75 36.89
N GLU A 595 0.04 -1.29 37.36
CA GLU A 595 -1.32 -0.84 37.07
C GLU A 595 -1.53 0.57 37.61
N CYS A 596 -2.01 1.48 36.77
CA CYS A 596 -2.65 2.70 37.26
C CYS A 596 -4.02 2.85 36.59
N THR A 597 -5.01 2.89 37.46
CA THR A 597 -6.46 2.86 37.25
C THR A 597 -6.95 3.97 36.31
N ALA A 598 -7.59 3.58 35.21
CA ALA A 598 -8.34 4.47 34.33
C ALA A 598 -9.50 5.10 35.12
N THR A 599 -9.40 6.39 35.40
CA THR A 599 -10.53 7.20 35.86
C THR A 599 -11.07 7.96 34.65
N THR A 600 -12.33 7.71 34.34
CA THR A 600 -13.12 8.25 33.25
C THR A 600 -13.20 9.78 33.29
N ALA A 601 -12.72 10.45 32.24
CA ALA A 601 -13.05 11.84 31.94
C ALA A 601 -13.30 11.96 30.42
N SER A 602 -14.58 12.09 30.08
CA SER A 602 -15.09 12.34 28.74
C SER A 602 -14.80 13.78 28.34
N ALA A 603 -14.04 13.98 27.25
CA ALA A 603 -13.94 15.25 26.54
C ALA A 603 -14.45 15.05 25.12
N ALA A 604 -15.47 15.82 24.76
CA ALA A 604 -16.24 15.71 23.53
C ALA A 604 -15.41 16.09 22.30
N VAL A 605 -14.69 15.12 21.76
CA VAL A 605 -14.51 14.99 20.31
C VAL A 605 -15.90 14.69 19.76
N THR A 606 -16.38 15.43 18.76
CA THR A 606 -17.58 15.03 18.02
C THR A 606 -17.23 13.80 17.17
N THR A 607 -17.04 12.68 17.84
CA THR A 607 -17.17 11.36 17.24
C THR A 607 -18.59 11.28 16.75
N ILE A 608 -18.76 11.23 15.44
CA ILE A 608 -20.01 10.77 14.83
C ILE A 608 -20.35 9.46 15.55
N ASN A 609 -21.52 9.39 16.18
CA ASN A 609 -21.99 8.18 16.84
C ASN A 609 -22.27 7.12 15.76
N VAL A 610 -21.27 6.28 15.48
CA VAL A 610 -21.31 5.25 14.42
C VAL A 610 -22.25 4.09 14.79
N ASN A 611 -22.91 4.13 15.95
CA ASN A 611 -23.92 3.14 16.34
C ASN A 611 -25.33 3.44 15.81
N ASP A 612 -25.53 4.54 15.07
CA ASP A 612 -26.77 4.75 14.34
C ASP A 612 -26.76 3.91 13.05
N ASP A 613 -27.16 2.66 13.24
CA ASP A 613 -27.30 1.62 12.23
C ASP A 613 -28.16 2.06 11.03
N SER A 614 -28.97 3.11 11.19
CA SER A 614 -29.80 3.70 10.13
C SER A 614 -29.02 4.61 9.17
N ALA A 615 -27.95 5.27 9.63
CA ALA A 615 -27.14 6.19 8.82
C ALA A 615 -26.20 5.44 7.85
N VAL A 616 -25.71 4.27 8.26
CA VAL A 616 -24.90 3.37 7.42
C VAL A 616 -25.77 2.63 6.41
N LYS A 617 -26.99 2.22 6.80
CA LYS A 617 -27.97 1.56 5.91
C LYS A 617 -28.46 2.45 4.78
N ASN A 618 -28.53 3.76 4.98
CA ASN A 618 -28.93 4.73 3.94
C ASN A 618 -27.80 5.13 2.97
N TYR A 619 -26.57 4.64 3.17
CA TYR A 619 -25.35 5.12 2.49
C TYR A 619 -24.93 4.30 1.26
N ILE A 620 -25.66 3.22 0.93
CA ILE A 620 -25.37 2.33 -0.20
C ILE A 620 -26.34 2.66 -1.34
N LYS A 621 -26.04 3.72 -2.09
CA LYS A 621 -26.77 4.02 -3.33
C LYS A 621 -26.22 3.15 -4.45
N GLU A 622 -26.93 2.04 -4.67
CA GLU A 622 -26.97 1.13 -5.82
C GLU A 622 -25.73 1.03 -6.72
N HIS A 623 -25.18 -0.19 -6.78
CA HIS A 623 -24.08 -0.64 -7.63
C HIS A 623 -24.05 0.05 -9.00
N CYS A 624 -22.87 0.53 -9.42
CA CYS A 624 -22.70 0.96 -10.81
C CYS A 624 -23.00 -0.23 -11.75
N PHE A 625 -23.97 -0.10 -12.66
CA PHE A 625 -24.41 -1.20 -13.53
C PHE A 625 -23.30 -1.79 -14.43
N GLU A 626 -22.28 -0.99 -14.81
CA GLU A 626 -21.13 -1.49 -15.61
C GLU A 626 -20.11 -2.28 -14.79
N CYS A 627 -19.71 -1.78 -13.60
CA CYS A 627 -18.61 -2.40 -12.84
C CYS A 627 -19.04 -3.08 -11.54
N LEU A 628 -20.32 -3.01 -11.16
CA LEU A 628 -20.94 -3.59 -9.96
C LEU A 628 -20.31 -3.21 -8.61
N ASN A 629 -19.33 -2.31 -8.61
CA ASN A 629 -18.68 -1.83 -7.40
C ASN A 629 -19.61 -0.94 -6.56
N ARG A 630 -19.46 -1.04 -5.24
CA ARG A 630 -20.03 -0.11 -4.26
C ARG A 630 -19.01 0.97 -3.94
N PHE A 631 -19.46 2.21 -3.85
CA PHE A 631 -18.61 3.35 -3.54
C PHE A 631 -19.14 4.08 -2.32
N ARG A 632 -18.26 4.42 -1.37
CA ARG A 632 -18.60 5.27 -0.24
C ARG A 632 -18.43 6.73 -0.64
N GLU A 633 -19.47 7.53 -0.44
CA GLU A 633 -19.39 8.96 -0.67
C GLU A 633 -18.72 9.67 0.51
N PRO A 634 -17.75 10.56 0.29
CA PRO A 634 -17.22 11.38 1.38
C PRO A 634 -18.28 12.39 1.86
N THR A 635 -18.25 12.76 3.13
CA THR A 635 -19.02 13.93 3.59
C THR A 635 -18.34 15.22 3.13
N ALA A 636 -19.09 16.32 3.03
CA ALA A 636 -18.51 17.61 2.63
C ALA A 636 -17.41 18.07 3.60
N ASP A 637 -17.56 17.80 4.90
CA ASP A 637 -16.60 18.21 5.93
C ASP A 637 -15.27 17.43 5.82
N GLN A 638 -15.32 16.16 5.42
CA GLN A 638 -14.12 15.35 5.11
C GLN A 638 -13.33 15.87 3.91
N LEU A 639 -13.94 16.72 3.09
CA LEU A 639 -13.35 17.30 1.89
C LEU A 639 -12.76 18.71 2.11
N VAL A 640 -12.83 19.23 3.34
CA VAL A 640 -12.27 20.52 3.74
C VAL A 640 -10.98 20.30 4.54
N MET A 641 -9.95 21.09 4.25
CA MET A 641 -8.74 21.19 5.09
C MET A 641 -8.56 22.64 5.51
N PHE A 642 -8.16 22.87 6.75
CA PHE A 642 -7.96 24.21 7.30
C PHE A 642 -6.61 24.81 6.88
N LEU A 643 -6.42 24.91 5.58
CA LEU A 643 -5.32 25.56 4.91
C LEU A 643 -5.84 26.30 3.68
N HIS A 644 -5.58 27.60 3.64
CA HIS A 644 -6.12 28.51 2.62
C HIS A 644 -5.04 29.45 2.12
N ALA A 645 -4.88 29.56 0.80
CA ALA A 645 -4.02 30.55 0.14
C ALA A 645 -4.70 31.91 0.16
N LEU A 646 -4.33 32.73 1.14
CA LEU A 646 -5.05 33.94 1.53
C LEU A 646 -4.72 35.15 0.63
N GLN A 647 -3.45 35.32 0.28
CA GLN A 647 -2.99 36.48 -0.48
C GLN A 647 -1.72 36.17 -1.26
N TYR A 648 -1.66 36.61 -2.52
CA TYR A 648 -0.45 36.58 -3.36
C TYR A 648 -0.10 37.97 -3.86
N LYS A 649 1.19 38.29 -3.85
CA LYS A 649 1.73 39.54 -4.40
C LYS A 649 2.81 39.21 -5.42
N ILE A 650 2.57 39.58 -6.68
CA ILE A 650 3.52 39.41 -7.80
C ILE A 650 4.45 40.63 -7.88
N SER A 651 3.90 41.82 -7.66
CA SER A 651 4.66 43.07 -7.60
C SER A 651 3.96 44.06 -6.68
N ASP A 652 4.55 45.23 -6.43
CA ASP A 652 3.92 46.29 -5.64
C ASP A 652 2.59 46.78 -6.22
N SER A 653 2.38 46.60 -7.52
CA SER A 653 1.15 46.99 -8.21
C SER A 653 0.16 45.84 -8.43
N VAL A 654 0.58 44.58 -8.24
CA VAL A 654 -0.23 43.40 -8.56
C VAL A 654 -0.29 42.47 -7.35
N SER A 655 -1.38 42.57 -6.61
CA SER A 655 -1.71 41.70 -5.48
C SER A 655 -3.15 41.20 -5.56
N PHE A 656 -3.37 40.01 -5.02
CA PHE A 656 -4.68 39.35 -4.98
C PHE A 656 -4.93 38.86 -3.56
N THR A 657 -6.16 39.02 -3.09
CA THR A 657 -6.58 38.64 -1.74
C THR A 657 -7.93 37.94 -1.81
N SER A 658 -8.09 36.82 -1.09
CA SER A 658 -9.35 36.09 -0.97
C SER A 658 -10.17 36.57 0.24
N SER A 659 -11.43 36.12 0.31
CA SER A 659 -12.24 36.20 1.52
C SER A 659 -11.73 35.22 2.58
N LEU A 660 -11.94 35.54 3.86
CA LEU A 660 -11.66 34.58 4.93
C LEU A 660 -12.57 33.35 4.77
N PRO A 661 -12.03 32.13 4.89
CA PRO A 661 -12.84 30.92 4.82
C PRO A 661 -13.66 30.73 6.10
N ASP A 662 -14.84 30.11 5.98
CA ASP A 662 -15.81 29.94 7.08
C ASP A 662 -15.21 29.27 8.32
N TRP A 663 -14.27 28.35 8.12
CA TRP A 663 -13.63 27.60 9.20
C TRP A 663 -12.75 28.45 10.12
N VAL A 664 -12.48 29.73 9.79
CA VAL A 664 -11.73 30.67 10.65
C VAL A 664 -12.48 30.96 11.96
N GLN A 665 -13.82 30.92 11.93
CA GLN A 665 -14.69 31.23 13.06
C GLN A 665 -14.95 30.04 14.01
N ILE A 666 -14.53 28.82 13.63
CA ILE A 666 -14.63 27.60 14.46
C ILE A 666 -13.80 27.76 15.73
#